data_AF-A0A8H5AJI9-F1
#
_entry.id   AF-A0A8H5AJI9-F1
#
_cell.length_a   1.000
_cell.length_b   1.000
_cell.length_c   1.000
_cell.angle_alpha   90.00
_cell.angle_beta   90.00
_cell.angle_gamma   90.00
#
_symmetry.space_group_name_H-M   'P 1'
#
loop_
_entity.id
_entity.type
_entity.pdbx_description
1 polymer ?
#
loop_
_entity_poly.entity_id
_entity_poly.type
_entity_poly.pdbx_seq_one_letter_code
_entity_poly.pdbx_strand_id
1 'polypeptide(L)'
;MAQAESDVHAGEAFVGIDDDEEKARAIAENDLQGSRKQASMVLLWLSFQATGVIYGDIGTSPLYVYSSTFSAQPSWQDLVGALSIIIWSLTLIVTVKYCFIVLSADDDGQGGTFALYSLLARYTNISRRDLREIPGIRLQRFETGDLKTGGKSLRGLLEKSRTIQFFLQFIGVLGVSMVMADGVLTPAQSVLGAIQGIKVANPNLGTSAIVGISCGILVALFLIQPFGTSKIGTMFAPVVAIWLLFNLCAGIYNLAVHDYTVLKAFSPHFAFSYLVRNGHEGWKSLGGLLLAFTGVEALFADLGAFSKRAVQLSWICLAYPCLLIAYIGQAAYISHDETKQAFTNPFFNTVPPGTLYFSLVIAILAAIVASQAMITSTFQLLTQIMRLSYFPHIKVIHTSQTFHEQVYMPMANWLLMIGTVIITAVYNNTTSLGNAYGVCVITVTFITTCMVSLVAILVWRLPAYIVVPLWLVFASLDAAFLSSVYEKVPDGAWFTLLLAFILSCLFTLWRFGKECQWEAESQDQLSPQALLFPTTATKGPVALTSTFGGTPISTVPGLGIFFDKSGITNTLPPSFFQFVIKFAARPAVVVLFNMRPLPVPTVPLTDRYIIRRVSEIDSCYAVTLRHGYTDNILYPGLAQDVVQQIAISIAKGRRNDMTAAELDMMQSSRNSPTVYILDKETIKIGWPSVLSPKAYLRSWLLWTFLWLRENSRTKLADLDIDADKVVEVGFIKEL
;
A
#
# COMPACT_ATOMS: atom_id res chain seq x y z
N MET A 1 54.72 20.21 62.93
CA MET A 1 54.96 20.75 61.57
C MET A 1 54.56 19.74 60.49
N ALA A 2 53.47 18.97 60.72
CA ALA A 2 52.99 17.89 59.84
C ALA A 2 51.48 18.02 59.63
N GLN A 3 50.98 19.26 59.54
CA GLN A 3 49.55 19.57 59.48
C GLN A 3 49.25 20.77 58.56
N ALA A 4 50.19 21.11 57.67
CA ALA A 4 50.06 22.22 56.71
C ALA A 4 50.24 21.79 55.24
N GLU A 5 50.46 20.49 54.96
CA GLU A 5 50.59 19.96 53.59
C GLU A 5 49.38 19.13 53.12
N SER A 6 48.38 18.85 53.97
CA SER A 6 47.17 18.11 53.55
C SER A 6 46.10 18.97 52.90
N ASP A 7 46.10 20.29 53.14
CA ASP A 7 44.98 21.16 52.75
C ASP A 7 45.17 21.85 51.39
N VAL A 8 46.34 21.68 50.75
CA VAL A 8 46.56 22.18 49.38
C VAL A 8 46.13 21.16 48.32
N HIS A 9 46.09 19.85 48.64
CA HIS A 9 45.68 18.81 47.69
C HIS A 9 44.18 18.44 47.73
N ALA A 10 43.41 18.96 48.68
CA ALA A 10 41.96 18.74 48.74
C ALA A 10 41.14 19.80 47.96
N GLY A 11 41.74 20.94 47.61
CA GLY A 11 41.07 22.04 46.90
C GLY A 11 41.05 21.92 45.36
N GLU A 12 41.98 21.16 44.76
CA GLU A 12 42.07 21.02 43.29
C GLU A 12 41.28 19.83 42.74
N ALA A 13 40.88 18.87 43.58
CA ALA A 13 40.15 17.67 43.14
C ALA A 13 38.63 17.86 43.01
N PHE A 14 38.08 18.97 43.51
CA PHE A 14 36.63 19.24 43.48
C PHE A 14 36.19 20.24 42.40
N VAL A 15 37.13 20.88 41.69
CA VAL A 15 36.82 21.85 40.63
C VAL A 15 36.71 21.19 39.24
N GLY A 16 37.30 20.01 39.04
CA GLY A 16 37.30 19.32 37.74
C GLY A 16 36.06 18.51 37.39
N ILE A 17 35.18 18.22 38.37
CA ILE A 17 34.00 17.35 38.13
C ILE A 17 32.83 18.14 37.53
N ASP A 18 32.63 19.41 37.93
CA ASP A 18 31.57 20.27 37.40
C ASP A 18 31.84 20.69 35.94
N ASP A 19 33.10 21.00 35.59
CA ASP A 19 33.53 21.38 34.24
C ASP A 19 33.40 20.22 33.23
N ASP A 20 33.62 18.97 33.66
CA ASP A 20 33.48 17.79 32.81
C ASP A 20 32.02 17.35 32.66
N GLU A 21 31.16 17.58 33.67
CA GLU A 21 29.72 17.36 33.57
C GLU A 21 29.04 18.41 32.66
N GLU A 22 29.49 19.66 32.72
CA GLU A 22 29.00 20.75 31.86
C GLU A 22 29.45 20.57 30.41
N LYS A 23 30.70 20.11 30.16
CA LYS A 23 31.16 19.70 28.83
C LYS A 23 30.42 18.47 28.30
N ALA A 24 30.15 17.47 29.14
CA ALA A 24 29.40 16.28 28.73
C ALA A 24 27.94 16.62 28.38
N ARG A 25 27.30 17.53 29.12
CA ARG A 25 25.96 18.07 28.77
C ARG A 25 26.00 18.90 27.50
N ALA A 26 27.01 19.76 27.30
CA ALA A 26 27.17 20.53 26.07
C ALA A 26 27.43 19.64 24.84
N ILE A 27 28.17 18.54 24.98
CA ILE A 27 28.39 17.54 23.91
C ILE A 27 27.10 16.77 23.63
N ALA A 28 26.39 16.29 24.65
CA ALA A 28 25.11 15.61 24.48
C ALA A 28 24.04 16.52 23.86
N GLU A 29 24.02 17.80 24.23
CA GLU A 29 23.12 18.80 23.70
C GLU A 29 23.51 19.22 22.28
N ASN A 30 24.80 19.29 21.94
CA ASN A 30 25.28 19.46 20.56
C ASN A 30 25.01 18.23 19.68
N ASP A 31 25.08 17.00 20.21
CA ASP A 31 24.72 15.77 19.50
C ASP A 31 23.20 15.67 19.31
N LEU A 32 22.40 16.08 20.29
CA LEU A 32 20.95 16.23 20.17
C LEU A 32 20.59 17.33 19.17
N GLN A 33 21.25 18.48 19.20
CA GLN A 33 21.04 19.59 18.25
C GLN A 33 21.54 19.23 16.85
N GLY A 34 22.64 18.49 16.72
CA GLY A 34 23.19 17.94 15.48
C GLY A 34 22.24 16.92 14.88
N SER A 35 21.76 15.96 15.68
CA SER A 35 20.73 14.99 15.30
C SER A 35 19.40 15.66 14.93
N ARG A 36 19.00 16.73 15.63
CA ARG A 36 17.76 17.48 15.36
C ARG A 36 17.87 18.38 14.13
N LYS A 37 19.03 19.01 13.87
CA LYS A 37 19.33 19.74 12.63
C LYS A 37 19.41 18.78 11.44
N GLN A 38 20.07 17.63 11.61
CA GLN A 38 20.16 16.59 10.59
C GLN A 38 18.78 15.97 10.32
N ALA A 39 17.97 15.72 11.34
CA ALA A 39 16.57 15.30 11.20
C ALA A 39 15.70 16.38 10.52
N SER A 40 15.91 17.67 10.80
CA SER A 40 15.19 18.77 10.15
C SER A 40 15.58 18.94 8.68
N MET A 41 16.87 18.82 8.35
CA MET A 41 17.32 18.84 6.95
C MET A 41 16.83 17.62 6.17
N VAL A 42 16.85 16.43 6.79
CA VAL A 42 16.27 15.21 6.21
C VAL A 42 14.77 15.38 5.99
N LEU A 43 14.04 15.99 6.94
CA LEU A 43 12.62 16.27 6.79
C LEU A 43 12.35 17.25 5.63
N LEU A 44 13.13 18.32 5.51
CA LEU A 44 13.00 19.29 4.40
C LEU A 44 13.30 18.62 3.05
N TRP A 45 14.34 17.80 2.99
CA TRP A 45 14.66 17.02 1.80
C TRP A 45 13.54 16.04 1.43
N LEU A 46 13.01 15.33 2.42
CA LEU A 46 11.89 14.40 2.23
C LEU A 46 10.62 15.14 1.79
N SER A 47 10.37 16.35 2.30
CA SER A 47 9.25 17.20 1.89
C SER A 47 9.41 17.68 0.45
N PHE A 48 10.62 18.04 0.04
CA PHE A 48 10.92 18.39 -1.35
C PHE A 48 10.73 17.17 -2.27
N GLN A 49 11.24 16.00 -1.90
CA GLN A 49 11.03 14.76 -2.66
C GLN A 49 9.54 14.37 -2.76
N ALA A 50 8.78 14.52 -1.68
CA ALA A 50 7.34 14.28 -1.66
C ALA A 50 6.59 15.16 -2.66
N THR A 51 7.10 16.35 -2.98
CA THR A 51 6.48 17.25 -3.97
C THR A 51 6.40 16.61 -5.36
N GLY A 52 7.46 15.92 -5.78
CA GLY A 52 7.53 15.31 -7.11
C GLY A 52 6.63 14.09 -7.27
N VAL A 53 6.43 13.33 -6.20
CA VAL A 53 5.66 12.09 -6.24
C VAL A 53 4.20 12.36 -5.93
N ILE A 54 3.89 13.14 -4.90
CA ILE A 54 2.52 13.25 -4.40
C ILE A 54 1.69 14.30 -5.15
N TYR A 55 2.30 15.43 -5.55
CA TYR A 55 1.55 16.55 -6.13
C TYR A 55 1.52 16.56 -7.65
N GLY A 56 2.01 15.52 -8.32
CA GLY A 56 1.91 15.41 -9.77
C GLY A 56 0.46 15.43 -10.23
N ASP A 57 -0.39 14.57 -9.66
CA ASP A 57 -1.80 14.43 -10.08
C ASP A 57 -2.60 15.73 -9.82
N ILE A 58 -2.76 16.09 -8.54
CA ILE A 58 -3.48 17.31 -8.14
C ILE A 58 -2.84 18.61 -8.69
N GLY A 59 -1.53 18.59 -8.96
CA GLY A 59 -0.78 19.70 -9.55
C GLY A 59 -1.11 19.97 -11.01
N THR A 60 -1.57 18.96 -11.75
CA THR A 60 -1.91 19.09 -13.19
C THR A 60 -3.38 19.45 -13.43
N SER A 61 -4.24 19.35 -12.41
CA SER A 61 -5.65 19.76 -12.46
C SER A 61 -5.95 21.15 -13.06
N PRO A 62 -5.12 22.20 -12.87
CA PRO A 62 -5.35 23.50 -13.51
C PRO A 62 -5.40 23.46 -15.05
N LEU A 63 -4.93 22.39 -15.69
CA LEU A 63 -5.03 22.20 -17.14
C LEU A 63 -6.49 22.08 -17.61
N TYR A 64 -7.38 21.49 -16.80
CA TYR A 64 -8.69 21.02 -17.28
C TYR A 64 -9.90 21.34 -16.39
N VAL A 65 -9.73 21.90 -15.18
CA VAL A 65 -10.86 22.18 -14.27
C VAL A 65 -11.87 23.16 -14.87
N TYR A 66 -11.44 24.31 -15.36
CA TYR A 66 -12.38 25.32 -15.89
C TYR A 66 -13.04 24.86 -17.20
N SER A 67 -12.32 24.18 -18.08
CA SER A 67 -12.87 23.63 -19.33
C SER A 67 -13.86 22.49 -19.08
N SER A 68 -13.72 21.79 -17.95
CA SER A 68 -14.67 20.73 -17.53
C SER A 68 -15.84 21.28 -16.70
N THR A 69 -15.73 22.51 -16.19
CA THR A 69 -16.78 23.17 -15.39
C THR A 69 -17.74 23.94 -16.28
N PHE A 70 -17.23 24.65 -17.29
CA PHE A 70 -18.01 25.54 -18.14
C PHE A 70 -18.08 25.04 -19.58
N SER A 71 -19.29 24.97 -20.13
CA SER A 71 -19.54 24.64 -21.54
C SER A 71 -19.59 25.86 -22.45
N ALA A 72 -19.76 27.06 -21.86
CA ALA A 72 -19.79 28.35 -22.54
C ALA A 72 -19.07 29.41 -21.69
N GLN A 73 -18.78 30.58 -22.28
CA GLN A 73 -18.10 31.67 -21.57
C GLN A 73 -18.87 32.04 -20.29
N PRO A 74 -18.25 31.91 -19.10
CA PRO A 74 -18.93 32.16 -17.83
C PRO A 74 -19.13 33.66 -17.60
N SER A 75 -20.22 34.02 -16.92
CA SER A 75 -20.36 35.36 -16.37
C SER A 75 -19.33 35.58 -15.25
N TRP A 76 -18.96 36.83 -14.97
CA TRP A 76 -18.05 37.15 -13.86
C TRP A 76 -18.56 36.58 -12.53
N GLN A 77 -19.87 36.65 -12.28
CA GLN A 77 -20.46 36.12 -11.04
C GLN A 77 -20.39 34.59 -10.96
N ASP A 78 -20.48 33.89 -12.09
CA ASP A 78 -20.38 32.44 -12.16
C ASP A 78 -18.95 31.97 -11.98
N LEU A 79 -18.01 32.70 -12.60
CA LEU A 79 -16.59 32.43 -12.49
C LEU A 79 -16.08 32.60 -11.05
N VAL A 80 -16.45 33.68 -10.37
CA VAL A 80 -16.10 33.93 -8.96
C VAL A 80 -16.78 32.92 -8.03
N GLY A 81 -18.01 32.51 -8.35
CA GLY A 81 -18.72 31.45 -7.65
C GLY A 81 -18.03 30.09 -7.72
N ALA A 82 -17.67 29.66 -8.93
CA ALA A 82 -16.89 28.47 -9.20
C ALA A 82 -15.52 28.51 -8.52
N LEU A 83 -14.81 29.65 -8.62
CA LEU A 83 -13.53 29.86 -7.94
C LEU A 83 -13.67 29.73 -6.42
N SER A 84 -14.74 30.27 -5.83
CA SER A 84 -15.01 30.14 -4.40
C SER A 84 -15.16 28.68 -3.98
N ILE A 85 -15.87 27.86 -4.77
CA ILE A 85 -15.99 26.42 -4.53
C ILE A 85 -14.60 25.74 -4.62
N ILE A 86 -13.76 26.08 -5.59
CA ILE A 86 -12.40 25.53 -5.71
C ILE A 86 -11.57 25.84 -4.45
N ILE A 87 -11.55 27.11 -4.02
CA ILE A 87 -10.81 27.57 -2.85
C ILE A 87 -11.25 26.79 -1.59
N TRP A 88 -12.56 26.69 -1.35
CA TRP A 88 -13.09 26.02 -0.18
C TRP A 88 -12.96 24.49 -0.26
N SER A 89 -12.99 23.89 -1.45
CA SER A 89 -12.70 22.45 -1.64
C SER A 89 -11.24 22.13 -1.33
N LEU A 90 -10.28 22.88 -1.87
CA LEU A 90 -8.86 22.69 -1.54
C LEU A 90 -8.57 22.91 -0.05
N THR A 91 -9.29 23.85 0.58
CA THR A 91 -9.13 24.15 2.00
C THR A 91 -9.78 23.10 2.88
N LEU A 92 -11.05 22.78 2.69
CA LEU A 92 -11.79 21.87 3.57
C LEU A 92 -11.51 20.40 3.28
N ILE A 93 -11.49 19.99 2.00
CA ILE A 93 -11.29 18.60 1.61
C ILE A 93 -9.79 18.28 1.68
N VAL A 94 -8.94 18.95 0.93
CA VAL A 94 -7.53 18.55 0.86
C VAL A 94 -6.78 18.92 2.14
N THR A 95 -6.88 20.18 2.58
CA THR A 95 -6.07 20.67 3.71
C THR A 95 -6.60 20.21 5.06
N VAL A 96 -7.87 20.50 5.38
CA VAL A 96 -8.44 20.16 6.69
C VAL A 96 -8.72 18.66 6.81
N LYS A 97 -9.50 18.09 5.89
CA LYS A 97 -9.88 16.68 5.97
C LYS A 97 -8.67 15.77 5.71
N TYR A 98 -7.98 15.88 4.58
CA TYR A 98 -6.91 14.94 4.29
C TYR A 98 -5.63 15.21 5.07
N CYS A 99 -5.01 16.38 4.89
CA CYS A 99 -3.69 16.66 5.46
C CYS A 99 -3.67 16.65 7.00
N PHE A 100 -4.73 17.12 7.67
CA PHE A 100 -4.77 17.16 9.14
C PHE A 100 -5.46 15.96 9.79
N ILE A 101 -6.51 15.40 9.18
CA ILE A 101 -7.29 14.31 9.80
C ILE A 101 -6.90 12.95 9.19
N VAL A 102 -7.17 12.73 7.90
CA VAL A 102 -7.02 11.40 7.25
C VAL A 102 -5.57 10.90 7.27
N LEU A 103 -4.57 11.77 7.08
CA LEU A 103 -3.16 11.35 7.16
C LEU A 103 -2.75 10.81 8.55
N SER A 104 -3.57 10.99 9.58
CA SER A 104 -3.34 10.40 10.92
C SER A 104 -3.87 8.97 11.05
N ALA A 105 -4.59 8.47 10.04
CA ALA A 105 -5.23 7.17 10.03
C ALA A 105 -4.41 6.19 9.20
N ASP A 106 -3.13 6.04 9.53
CA ASP A 106 -2.20 5.11 8.91
C ASP A 106 -2.16 3.74 9.63
N ASP A 107 -1.84 2.67 8.88
CA ASP A 107 -1.58 1.32 9.40
C ASP A 107 -0.08 1.01 9.26
N ASP A 108 0.67 1.15 10.36
CA ASP A 108 2.13 0.98 10.39
C ASP A 108 2.86 1.81 9.29
N GLY A 109 2.44 3.07 9.10
CA GLY A 109 2.98 3.99 8.10
C GLY A 109 2.35 3.91 6.72
N GLN A 110 1.49 2.91 6.45
CA GLN A 110 0.78 2.79 5.17
C GLN A 110 -0.55 3.55 5.20
N GLY A 111 -0.90 4.24 4.11
CA GLY A 111 -2.21 4.88 3.95
C GLY A 111 -3.04 4.26 2.82
N GLY A 112 -4.20 4.86 2.56
CA GLY A 112 -5.17 4.37 1.58
C GLY A 112 -6.34 3.61 2.20
N THR A 113 -7.40 3.40 1.40
CA THR A 113 -8.66 2.76 1.86
C THR A 113 -8.44 1.34 2.40
N PHE A 114 -7.45 0.61 1.86
CA PHE A 114 -7.11 -0.72 2.36
C PHE A 114 -6.41 -0.69 3.71
N ALA A 115 -5.50 0.27 3.92
CA ALA A 115 -4.83 0.44 5.20
C ALA A 115 -5.87 0.72 6.30
N LEU A 116 -6.88 1.55 6.01
CA LEU A 116 -8.02 1.76 6.90
C LEU A 116 -8.79 0.47 7.19
N TYR A 117 -9.04 -0.36 6.18
CA TYR A 117 -9.71 -1.65 6.36
C TYR A 117 -8.85 -2.60 7.22
N SER A 118 -7.55 -2.71 6.93
CA SER A 118 -6.60 -3.54 7.67
C SER A 118 -6.50 -3.11 9.13
N LEU A 119 -6.42 -1.80 9.39
CA LEU A 119 -6.41 -1.21 10.71
C LEU A 119 -7.70 -1.55 11.46
N LEU A 120 -8.87 -1.31 10.86
CA LEU A 120 -10.16 -1.68 11.45
C LEU A 120 -10.22 -3.18 11.76
N ALA A 121 -9.85 -4.04 10.82
CA ALA A 121 -9.85 -5.49 10.97
C ALA A 121 -8.81 -6.02 12.00
N ARG A 122 -7.79 -5.23 12.34
CA ARG A 122 -6.81 -5.56 13.40
C ARG A 122 -7.36 -5.23 14.78
N TYR A 123 -8.09 -4.12 14.92
CA TYR A 123 -8.64 -3.65 16.19
C TYR A 123 -10.03 -4.25 16.51
N THR A 124 -10.75 -4.69 15.48
CA THR A 124 -12.04 -5.38 15.57
C THR A 124 -11.89 -6.77 14.97
N ASN A 125 -12.32 -7.82 15.66
CA ASN A 125 -12.07 -9.21 15.25
C ASN A 125 -12.96 -9.65 14.06
N ILE A 126 -12.86 -8.93 12.95
CA ILE A 126 -13.79 -8.95 11.81
C ILE A 126 -13.26 -9.81 10.66
N SER A 127 -11.94 -9.96 10.53
CA SER A 127 -11.33 -10.72 9.43
C SER A 127 -10.79 -12.07 9.93
N ARG A 128 -11.16 -13.15 9.23
CA ARG A 128 -10.51 -14.47 9.39
C ARG A 128 -9.11 -14.38 8.78
N ARG A 129 -8.13 -14.00 9.60
CA ARG A 129 -6.71 -13.99 9.17
C ARG A 129 -6.13 -15.40 9.29
N ASP A 130 -5.16 -15.69 8.45
CA ASP A 130 -4.37 -16.91 8.61
C ASP A 130 -3.69 -16.88 9.97
N LEU A 131 -3.93 -17.91 10.80
CA LEU A 131 -3.26 -18.06 12.10
C LEU A 131 -1.72 -18.14 11.95
N ARG A 132 -1.25 -18.44 10.74
CA ARG A 132 0.16 -18.57 10.34
C ARG A 132 0.90 -17.25 10.16
N GLU A 133 0.19 -16.13 9.98
CA GLU A 133 0.80 -14.78 9.92
C GLU A 133 1.06 -14.16 11.31
N ILE A 134 0.72 -14.86 12.40
CA ILE A 134 0.62 -14.26 13.74
C ILE A 134 1.94 -14.02 14.52
N PRO A 135 3.16 -14.49 14.19
CA PRO A 135 4.31 -14.19 15.05
C PRO A 135 4.95 -12.82 14.72
N GLY A 136 4.24 -11.70 14.94
CA GLY A 136 4.87 -10.36 14.84
C GLY A 136 3.95 -9.15 14.92
N ILE A 137 2.68 -9.29 14.54
CA ILE A 137 1.70 -8.20 14.73
C ILE A 137 1.29 -8.25 16.19
N ARG A 138 1.76 -7.30 17.02
CA ARG A 138 1.11 -7.05 18.32
C ARG A 138 -0.38 -6.92 18.02
N LEU A 139 -1.19 -7.86 18.52
CA LEU A 139 -2.63 -7.68 18.66
C LEU A 139 -2.81 -6.49 19.61
N GLN A 140 -2.70 -5.27 19.08
CA GLN A 140 -2.98 -4.03 19.78
C GLN A 140 -4.50 -3.93 19.89
N ARG A 141 -5.12 -4.89 20.57
CA ARG A 141 -6.51 -4.82 20.94
C ARG A 141 -6.56 -4.06 22.25
N PHE A 142 -7.15 -2.87 22.25
CA PHE A 142 -7.55 -2.25 23.51
C PHE A 142 -8.62 -3.12 24.18
N GLU A 143 -8.53 -3.23 25.51
CA GLU A 143 -9.55 -3.93 26.27
C GLU A 143 -10.91 -3.26 26.05
N THR A 144 -11.98 -4.05 25.97
CA THR A 144 -13.32 -3.50 25.72
C THR A 144 -13.72 -2.46 26.76
N GLY A 145 -13.14 -2.52 27.98
CA GLY A 145 -13.30 -1.53 29.05
C GLY A 145 -12.84 -0.12 28.67
N ASP A 146 -11.79 0.01 27.86
CA ASP A 146 -11.12 1.27 27.49
C ASP A 146 -11.88 2.10 26.45
N LEU A 147 -12.91 1.52 25.81
CA LEU A 147 -13.75 2.24 24.87
C LEU A 147 -14.88 3.00 25.58
N LYS A 148 -15.18 4.20 25.08
CA LYS A 148 -16.36 4.98 25.49
C LYS A 148 -17.66 4.29 25.03
N THR A 149 -18.80 4.64 25.64
CA THR A 149 -20.11 3.98 25.44
C THR A 149 -20.50 3.81 23.96
N GLY A 150 -20.32 4.85 23.13
CA GLY A 150 -20.60 4.78 21.69
C GLY A 150 -19.69 3.80 20.94
N GLY A 151 -18.39 3.76 21.28
CA GLY A 151 -17.44 2.82 20.70
C GLY A 151 -17.70 1.36 21.10
N LYS A 152 -18.14 1.12 22.35
CA LYS A 152 -18.56 -0.21 22.82
C LYS A 152 -19.74 -0.75 22.02
N SER A 153 -20.78 0.07 21.83
CA SER A 153 -21.96 -0.32 21.04
C SER A 153 -21.61 -0.61 19.58
N LEU A 154 -20.83 0.28 18.95
CA LEU A 154 -20.41 0.13 17.56
C LEU A 154 -19.56 -1.13 17.36
N ARG A 155 -18.59 -1.37 18.26
CA ARG A 155 -17.75 -2.57 18.25
C ARG A 155 -18.59 -3.84 18.39
N GLY A 156 -19.53 -3.87 19.35
CA GLY A 156 -20.41 -5.03 19.55
C GLY A 156 -21.28 -5.34 18.32
N LEU A 157 -21.77 -4.30 17.63
CA LEU A 157 -22.54 -4.44 16.41
C LEU A 157 -21.69 -5.00 15.26
N LEU A 158 -20.47 -4.50 15.09
CA LEU A 158 -19.50 -4.97 14.10
C LEU A 158 -19.04 -6.42 14.35
N GLU A 159 -18.76 -6.78 15.60
CA GLU A 159 -18.30 -8.14 15.95
C GLU A 159 -19.44 -9.18 15.86
N LYS A 160 -20.70 -8.78 16.08
CA LYS A 160 -21.86 -9.69 16.04
C LYS A 160 -22.39 -9.94 14.63
N SER A 161 -22.31 -8.96 13.72
CA SER A 161 -22.96 -9.04 12.41
C SER A 161 -22.01 -9.43 11.28
N ARG A 162 -22.09 -10.69 10.82
CA ARG A 162 -21.29 -11.18 9.68
C ARG A 162 -21.56 -10.43 8.38
N THR A 163 -22.77 -9.90 8.20
CA THR A 163 -23.14 -9.10 7.01
C THR A 163 -22.38 -7.78 6.98
N ILE A 164 -22.22 -7.11 8.11
CA ILE A 164 -21.53 -5.82 8.18
C ILE A 164 -20.01 -6.02 8.02
N GLN A 165 -19.48 -7.10 8.58
CA GLN A 165 -18.09 -7.52 8.35
C GLN A 165 -17.80 -7.72 6.86
N PHE A 166 -18.67 -8.46 6.18
CA PHE A 166 -18.58 -8.66 4.73
C PHE A 166 -18.71 -7.35 3.96
N PHE A 167 -19.65 -6.48 4.34
CA PHE A 167 -19.85 -5.20 3.67
C PHE A 167 -18.64 -4.26 3.85
N LEU A 168 -18.07 -4.19 5.06
CA LEU A 168 -16.88 -3.40 5.35
C LEU A 168 -15.66 -3.91 4.57
N GLN A 169 -15.52 -5.24 4.47
CA GLN A 169 -14.52 -5.89 3.63
C GLN A 169 -14.71 -5.55 2.15
N PHE A 170 -15.92 -5.69 1.64
CA PHE A 170 -16.24 -5.36 0.24
C PHE A 170 -15.98 -3.89 -0.07
N ILE A 171 -16.37 -2.97 0.82
CA ILE A 171 -16.08 -1.53 0.68
C ILE A 171 -14.57 -1.26 0.65
N GLY A 172 -13.80 -1.88 1.56
CA GLY A 172 -12.35 -1.72 1.59
C GLY A 172 -11.70 -2.18 0.29
N VAL A 173 -12.10 -3.35 -0.22
CA VAL A 173 -11.63 -3.89 -1.51
C VAL A 173 -12.07 -3.00 -2.68
N LEU A 174 -13.33 -2.58 -2.70
CA LEU A 174 -13.88 -1.70 -3.74
C LEU A 174 -13.13 -0.37 -3.80
N GLY A 175 -12.80 0.22 -2.65
CA GLY A 175 -12.01 1.44 -2.56
C GLY A 175 -10.67 1.30 -3.25
N VAL A 176 -9.91 0.23 -2.96
CA VAL A 176 -8.63 -0.03 -3.62
C VAL A 176 -8.81 -0.27 -5.11
N SER A 177 -9.81 -1.06 -5.50
CA SER A 177 -10.09 -1.31 -6.92
C SER A 177 -10.43 -0.03 -7.69
N MET A 178 -11.12 0.93 -7.07
CA MET A 178 -11.39 2.25 -7.65
C MET A 178 -10.12 3.09 -7.78
N VAL A 179 -9.24 3.13 -6.78
CA VAL A 179 -7.94 3.82 -6.88
C VAL A 179 -7.04 3.16 -7.93
N MET A 180 -7.09 1.83 -8.08
CA MET A 180 -6.37 1.14 -9.16
C MET A 180 -6.95 1.45 -10.54
N ALA A 181 -8.29 1.56 -10.67
CA ALA A 181 -8.93 2.00 -11.90
C ALA A 181 -8.53 3.45 -12.25
N ASP A 182 -8.42 4.30 -11.23
CA ASP A 182 -7.92 5.67 -11.31
C ASP A 182 -6.47 5.74 -11.81
N GLY A 183 -5.63 4.80 -11.37
CA GLY A 183 -4.27 4.62 -11.86
C GLY A 183 -4.16 4.31 -13.35
N VAL A 184 -5.22 3.78 -13.98
CA VAL A 184 -5.30 3.58 -15.44
C VAL A 184 -5.73 4.86 -16.17
N LEU A 185 -6.57 5.68 -15.54
CA LEU A 185 -7.19 6.88 -16.15
C LEU A 185 -6.29 8.11 -16.05
N THR A 186 -5.58 8.27 -14.94
CA THR A 186 -4.77 9.47 -14.66
C THR A 186 -3.69 9.71 -15.73
N PRO A 187 -2.93 8.68 -16.17
CA PRO A 187 -1.94 8.91 -17.22
C PRO A 187 -2.58 9.33 -18.54
N ALA A 188 -3.74 8.75 -18.88
CA ALA A 188 -4.50 9.13 -20.08
C ALA A 188 -4.96 10.59 -20.00
N GLN A 189 -5.56 10.99 -18.88
CA GLN A 189 -6.08 12.35 -18.70
C GLN A 189 -4.98 13.40 -18.65
N SER A 190 -3.91 13.15 -17.88
CA SER A 190 -2.81 14.10 -17.70
C SER A 190 -2.04 14.32 -19.00
N VAL A 191 -1.66 13.25 -19.70
CA VAL A 191 -0.89 13.36 -20.95
C VAL A 191 -1.74 13.97 -22.07
N LEU A 192 -3.00 13.55 -22.21
CA LEU A 192 -3.89 14.13 -23.22
C LEU A 192 -4.15 15.62 -22.94
N GLY A 193 -4.36 16.01 -21.67
CA GLY A 193 -4.52 17.40 -21.25
C GLY A 193 -3.30 18.28 -21.55
N ALA A 194 -2.09 17.76 -21.34
CA ALA A 194 -0.86 18.49 -21.66
C ALA A 194 -0.65 18.65 -23.18
N ILE A 195 -0.93 17.60 -23.97
CA ILE A 195 -0.71 17.60 -25.43
C ILE A 195 -1.76 18.43 -26.18
N GLN A 196 -2.96 18.61 -25.63
CA GLN A 196 -3.96 19.53 -26.19
C GLN A 196 -3.44 20.98 -26.31
N GLY A 197 -2.46 21.39 -25.51
CA GLY A 197 -1.78 22.68 -25.65
C GLY A 197 -1.13 22.92 -27.01
N ILE A 198 -0.76 21.85 -27.73
CA ILE A 198 -0.24 21.96 -29.10
C ILE A 198 -1.27 22.58 -30.04
N LYS A 199 -2.57 22.33 -29.80
CA LYS A 199 -3.65 22.90 -30.61
C LYS A 199 -3.75 24.42 -30.45
N VAL A 200 -3.37 24.96 -29.29
CA VAL A 200 -3.29 26.41 -29.05
C VAL A 200 -2.12 27.01 -29.84
N ALA A 201 -0.99 26.30 -29.95
CA ALA A 201 0.15 26.72 -30.76
C ALA A 201 -0.06 26.56 -32.27
N ASN A 202 -0.76 25.50 -32.70
CA ASN A 202 -1.06 25.19 -34.10
C ASN A 202 -2.49 24.65 -34.26
N PRO A 203 -3.45 25.52 -34.65
CA PRO A 203 -4.86 25.15 -34.78
C PRO A 203 -5.16 24.10 -35.87
N ASN A 204 -4.25 23.90 -36.83
CA ASN A 204 -4.45 22.99 -37.97
C ASN A 204 -4.21 21.51 -37.63
N LEU A 205 -3.73 21.22 -36.41
CA LEU A 205 -3.44 19.84 -36.02
C LEU A 205 -4.73 19.07 -35.70
N GLY A 206 -4.96 17.96 -36.40
CA GLY A 206 -6.14 17.12 -36.20
C GLY A 206 -6.16 16.43 -34.82
N THR A 207 -7.35 16.20 -34.27
CA THR A 207 -7.54 15.49 -32.98
C THR A 207 -6.91 14.09 -32.99
N SER A 208 -6.90 13.40 -34.14
CA SER A 208 -6.26 12.09 -34.30
C SER A 208 -4.75 12.14 -34.08
N ALA A 209 -4.08 13.23 -34.49
CA ALA A 209 -2.65 13.40 -34.27
C ALA A 209 -2.34 13.65 -32.78
N ILE A 210 -3.17 14.43 -32.09
CA ILE A 210 -3.07 14.68 -30.63
C ILE A 210 -3.18 13.36 -29.85
N VAL A 211 -4.18 12.54 -30.16
CA VAL A 211 -4.36 11.22 -29.55
C VAL A 211 -3.19 10.30 -29.87
N GLY A 212 -2.71 10.28 -31.12
CA GLY A 212 -1.57 9.46 -31.54
C GLY A 212 -0.25 9.83 -30.82
N ILE A 213 0.04 11.12 -30.68
CA ILE A 213 1.21 11.61 -29.92
C ILE A 213 1.08 11.23 -28.45
N SER A 214 -0.11 11.38 -27.86
CA SER A 214 -0.38 11.02 -26.46
C SER A 214 -0.14 9.53 -26.22
N CYS A 215 -0.65 8.65 -27.09
CA CYS A 215 -0.39 7.21 -27.04
C CYS A 215 1.11 6.89 -27.17
N GLY A 216 1.84 7.58 -28.05
CA GLY A 216 3.29 7.41 -28.19
C GLY A 216 4.07 7.75 -26.92
N ILE A 217 3.71 8.86 -26.26
CA ILE A 217 4.30 9.28 -24.97
C ILE A 217 3.99 8.24 -23.89
N LEU A 218 2.75 7.75 -23.82
CA LEU A 218 2.35 6.72 -22.86
C LEU A 218 3.13 5.40 -23.07
N VAL A 219 3.29 4.95 -24.31
CA VAL A 219 4.10 3.74 -24.57
C VAL A 219 5.55 3.94 -24.12
N ALA A 220 6.17 5.08 -24.44
CA ALA A 220 7.52 5.39 -23.99
C ALA A 220 7.63 5.43 -22.45
N LEU A 221 6.63 6.02 -21.79
CA LEU A 221 6.50 6.07 -20.34
C LEU A 221 6.50 4.66 -19.71
N PHE A 222 5.70 3.74 -20.24
CA PHE A 222 5.61 2.38 -19.71
C PHE A 222 6.83 1.51 -20.05
N LEU A 223 7.52 1.79 -21.16
CA LEU A 223 8.76 1.09 -21.54
C LEU A 223 9.96 1.48 -20.69
N ILE A 224 10.00 2.71 -20.12
CA ILE A 224 11.11 3.15 -19.27
C ILE A 224 11.00 2.65 -17.81
N GLN A 225 9.85 2.12 -17.39
CA GLN A 225 9.61 1.63 -16.02
C GLN A 225 10.62 0.59 -15.49
N PRO A 226 11.10 -0.40 -16.28
CA PRO A 226 12.04 -1.40 -15.80
C PRO A 226 13.39 -0.82 -15.36
N PHE A 227 13.79 0.37 -15.82
CA PHE A 227 15.08 0.99 -15.50
C PHE A 227 15.16 1.57 -14.09
N GLY A 228 14.06 1.49 -13.33
CA GLY A 228 14.03 1.73 -11.89
C GLY A 228 13.56 3.13 -11.52
N THR A 229 12.53 3.17 -10.68
CA THR A 229 11.94 4.41 -10.14
C THR A 229 12.87 5.20 -9.22
N SER A 230 13.89 4.57 -8.61
CA SER A 230 14.77 5.26 -7.66
C SER A 230 15.68 6.30 -8.31
N LYS A 231 16.18 6.05 -9.54
CA LYS A 231 16.99 7.02 -10.29
C LYS A 231 16.14 8.13 -10.89
N ILE A 232 14.94 7.79 -11.37
CA ILE A 232 14.04 8.74 -12.05
C ILE A 232 13.30 9.64 -11.02
N GLY A 233 12.97 9.10 -9.84
CA GLY A 233 12.24 9.81 -8.78
C GLY A 233 12.92 11.08 -8.28
N THR A 234 14.25 11.11 -8.24
CA THR A 234 15.01 12.30 -7.82
C THR A 234 14.87 13.48 -8.79
N MET A 235 14.55 13.22 -10.07
CA MET A 235 14.32 14.25 -11.09
C MET A 235 12.86 14.75 -11.11
N PHE A 236 11.93 14.05 -10.46
CA PHE A 236 10.51 14.43 -10.44
C PHE A 236 10.22 15.65 -9.58
N ALA A 237 10.84 15.74 -8.40
CA ALA A 237 10.64 16.86 -7.49
C ALA A 237 11.00 18.22 -8.11
N PRO A 238 12.16 18.38 -8.79
CA PRO A 238 12.45 19.62 -9.52
C PRO A 238 11.43 19.97 -10.60
N VAL A 239 10.99 19.00 -11.40
CA VAL A 239 10.02 19.23 -12.49
C VAL A 239 8.69 19.76 -11.95
N VAL A 240 8.14 19.10 -10.91
CA VAL A 240 6.86 19.51 -10.30
C VAL A 240 7.01 20.83 -9.55
N ALA A 241 8.13 21.06 -8.87
CA ALA A 241 8.39 22.34 -8.22
C ALA A 241 8.45 23.50 -9.21
N ILE A 242 9.17 23.33 -10.35
CA ILE A 242 9.22 24.33 -11.42
C ILE A 242 7.82 24.55 -12.01
N TRP A 243 7.06 23.49 -12.25
CA TRP A 243 5.68 23.57 -12.71
C TRP A 243 4.78 24.38 -11.76
N LEU A 244 4.80 24.07 -10.47
CA LEU A 244 3.98 24.75 -9.46
C LEU A 244 4.40 26.21 -9.28
N LEU A 245 5.71 26.50 -9.28
CA LEU A 245 6.22 27.87 -9.20
C LEU A 245 5.92 28.67 -10.48
N PHE A 246 5.95 28.04 -11.65
CA PHE A 246 5.53 28.69 -12.90
C PHE A 246 4.05 29.07 -12.85
N ASN A 247 3.18 28.16 -12.40
CA ASN A 247 1.76 28.42 -12.21
C ASN A 247 1.51 29.54 -11.18
N LEU A 248 2.28 29.57 -10.09
CA LEU A 248 2.25 30.65 -9.10
C LEU A 248 2.58 32.01 -9.75
N CYS A 249 3.69 32.09 -10.48
CA CYS A 249 4.12 33.32 -11.16
C CYS A 249 3.11 33.78 -12.22
N ALA A 250 2.62 32.86 -13.05
CA ALA A 250 1.56 33.15 -14.03
C ALA A 250 0.28 33.64 -13.35
N GLY A 251 -0.09 33.04 -12.22
CA GLY A 251 -1.27 33.44 -11.46
C GLY A 251 -1.14 34.84 -10.87
N ILE A 252 0.02 35.18 -10.28
CA ILE A 252 0.33 36.53 -9.77
C ILE A 252 0.30 37.56 -10.91
N TYR A 253 0.90 37.23 -12.05
CA TYR A 253 0.88 38.09 -13.24
C TYR A 253 -0.56 38.39 -13.69
N ASN A 254 -1.40 37.36 -13.81
CA ASN A 254 -2.78 37.56 -14.26
C ASN A 254 -3.62 38.36 -13.27
N LEU A 255 -3.41 38.14 -11.98
CA LEU A 255 -4.08 38.88 -10.92
C LEU A 255 -3.70 40.37 -10.92
N ALA A 256 -2.42 40.68 -11.19
CA ALA A 256 -1.91 42.04 -11.23
C ALA A 256 -2.36 42.81 -12.48
N VAL A 257 -2.50 42.13 -13.62
CA VAL A 257 -2.76 42.76 -14.92
C VAL A 257 -4.25 42.81 -15.28
N HIS A 258 -5.04 41.79 -14.94
CA HIS A 258 -6.42 41.65 -15.43
C HIS A 258 -7.48 42.05 -14.41
N ASP A 259 -7.73 41.22 -13.39
CA ASP A 259 -8.80 41.47 -12.41
C ASP A 259 -8.43 41.01 -11.00
N TYR A 260 -8.19 41.96 -10.10
CA TYR A 260 -7.98 41.68 -8.68
C TYR A 260 -9.28 41.43 -7.91
N THR A 261 -10.44 41.78 -8.47
CA THR A 261 -11.73 41.67 -7.78
C THR A 261 -12.20 40.23 -7.61
N VAL A 262 -11.63 39.28 -8.37
CA VAL A 262 -11.87 37.83 -8.21
C VAL A 262 -11.47 37.30 -6.83
N LEU A 263 -10.61 38.01 -6.09
CA LEU A 263 -10.26 37.69 -4.69
C LEU A 263 -11.48 37.69 -3.75
N LYS A 264 -12.61 38.28 -4.16
CA LYS A 264 -13.88 38.15 -3.44
C LYS A 264 -14.31 36.68 -3.27
N ALA A 265 -13.82 35.76 -4.12
CA ALA A 265 -14.07 34.33 -4.05
C ALA A 265 -13.64 33.68 -2.72
N PHE A 266 -12.73 34.29 -1.95
CA PHE A 266 -12.41 33.80 -0.59
C PHE A 266 -13.62 33.79 0.34
N SER A 267 -14.62 34.66 0.10
CA SER A 267 -15.87 34.61 0.84
C SER A 267 -16.73 33.43 0.37
N PRO A 268 -17.11 32.48 1.26
CA PRO A 268 -17.94 31.33 0.90
C PRO A 268 -19.35 31.74 0.44
N HIS A 269 -19.75 32.99 0.69
CA HIS A 269 -21.00 33.56 0.18
C HIS A 269 -21.11 33.41 -1.35
N PHE A 270 -20.01 33.57 -2.09
CA PHE A 270 -20.03 33.44 -3.56
C PHE A 270 -20.32 32.01 -4.00
N ALA A 271 -19.73 30.99 -3.35
CA ALA A 271 -20.03 29.59 -3.60
C ALA A 271 -21.52 29.28 -3.39
N PHE A 272 -22.09 29.69 -2.25
CA PHE A 272 -23.51 29.49 -1.97
C PHE A 272 -24.41 30.24 -2.97
N SER A 273 -24.09 31.51 -3.24
CA SER A 273 -24.86 32.33 -4.19
C SER A 273 -24.88 31.73 -5.60
N TYR A 274 -23.76 31.13 -6.03
CA TYR A 274 -23.62 30.47 -7.32
C TYR A 274 -24.50 29.23 -7.43
N LEU A 275 -24.46 28.36 -6.42
CA LEU A 275 -25.28 27.16 -6.38
C LEU A 275 -26.78 27.50 -6.31
N VAL A 276 -27.15 28.52 -5.54
CA VAL A 276 -28.56 28.96 -5.43
C VAL A 276 -29.04 29.61 -6.74
N ARG A 277 -28.22 30.46 -7.36
CA ARG A 277 -28.58 31.18 -8.61
C ARG A 277 -28.74 30.23 -9.79
N ASN A 278 -27.80 29.30 -9.96
CA ASN A 278 -27.76 28.41 -11.12
C ASN A 278 -28.54 27.11 -10.91
N GLY A 279 -29.00 26.83 -9.68
CA GLY A 279 -29.83 25.68 -9.34
C GLY A 279 -29.22 24.36 -9.82
N HIS A 280 -29.93 23.69 -10.73
CA HIS A 280 -29.52 22.39 -11.28
C HIS A 280 -28.21 22.45 -12.07
N GLU A 281 -28.00 23.48 -12.88
CA GLU A 281 -26.76 23.64 -13.65
C GLU A 281 -25.56 23.96 -12.74
N GLY A 282 -25.79 24.73 -11.67
CA GLY A 282 -24.80 24.94 -10.62
C GLY A 282 -24.42 23.63 -9.91
N TRP A 283 -25.41 22.79 -9.61
CA TRP A 283 -25.16 21.46 -9.05
C TRP A 283 -24.39 20.56 -10.02
N LYS A 284 -24.72 20.52 -11.32
CA LYS A 284 -23.97 19.79 -12.35
C LYS A 284 -22.51 20.24 -12.49
N SER A 285 -22.26 21.54 -12.34
CA SER A 285 -20.91 22.11 -12.43
C SER A 285 -19.96 21.58 -11.35
N LEU A 286 -20.50 21.12 -10.20
CA LEU A 286 -19.70 20.53 -9.12
C LEU A 286 -18.87 19.34 -9.62
N GLY A 287 -19.36 18.58 -10.60
CA GLY A 287 -18.59 17.49 -11.18
C GLY A 287 -17.38 17.93 -12.00
N GLY A 288 -17.40 19.13 -12.60
CA GLY A 288 -16.20 19.73 -13.20
C GLY A 288 -15.26 20.32 -12.15
N LEU A 289 -15.83 20.94 -11.10
CA LEU A 289 -15.07 21.53 -9.99
C LEU A 289 -14.38 20.48 -9.11
N LEU A 290 -14.92 19.25 -9.06
CA LEU A 290 -14.33 18.10 -8.37
C LEU A 290 -12.87 17.88 -8.79
N LEU A 291 -12.58 18.05 -10.09
CA LEU A 291 -11.28 17.83 -10.71
C LEU A 291 -10.16 18.69 -10.09
N ALA A 292 -10.50 19.71 -9.31
CA ALA A 292 -9.51 20.55 -8.61
C ALA A 292 -8.81 19.83 -7.44
N PHE A 293 -9.39 18.75 -6.91
CA PHE A 293 -8.80 18.00 -5.79
C PHE A 293 -8.68 16.50 -6.08
N THR A 294 -8.87 16.09 -7.33
CA THR A 294 -8.58 14.74 -7.78
C THR A 294 -7.07 14.51 -7.71
N GLY A 295 -6.66 13.48 -6.96
CA GLY A 295 -5.27 13.27 -6.52
C GLY A 295 -5.08 13.32 -5.00
N VAL A 296 -6.10 13.72 -4.24
CA VAL A 296 -6.05 13.67 -2.78
C VAL A 296 -5.97 12.24 -2.22
N GLU A 297 -6.51 11.25 -2.94
CA GLU A 297 -6.42 9.84 -2.54
C GLU A 297 -5.02 9.27 -2.78
N ALA A 298 -4.32 9.73 -3.83
CA ALA A 298 -2.90 9.40 -4.05
C ALA A 298 -2.04 9.93 -2.89
N LEU A 299 -2.31 11.16 -2.42
CA LEU A 299 -1.69 11.72 -1.23
C LEU A 299 -1.91 10.85 0.02
N PHE A 300 -3.07 10.19 0.14
CA PHE A 300 -3.30 9.27 1.24
C PHE A 300 -2.62 7.91 1.02
N ALA A 301 -2.66 7.34 -0.18
CA ALA A 301 -2.04 6.04 -0.48
C ALA A 301 -0.51 6.06 -0.34
N ASP A 302 0.14 7.17 -0.70
CA ASP A 302 1.61 7.31 -0.73
C ASP A 302 2.26 7.59 0.65
N LEU A 303 1.48 7.57 1.74
CA LEU A 303 2.01 7.66 3.12
C LEU A 303 3.09 6.62 3.42
N GLY A 304 3.05 5.47 2.75
CA GLY A 304 4.06 4.45 2.92
C GLY A 304 5.47 4.93 2.51
N ALA A 305 5.58 5.73 1.45
CA ALA A 305 6.86 6.23 0.96
C ALA A 305 7.34 7.48 1.72
N PHE A 306 6.43 8.29 2.26
CA PHE A 306 6.75 9.59 2.85
C PHE A 306 6.08 9.81 4.21
N SER A 307 6.83 10.35 5.17
CA SER A 307 6.27 10.66 6.49
C SER A 307 5.14 11.71 6.42
N LYS A 308 4.10 11.55 7.25
CA LYS A 308 3.00 12.52 7.40
C LYS A 308 3.47 13.98 7.52
N ARG A 309 4.51 14.25 8.32
CA ARG A 309 5.03 15.61 8.52
C ARG A 309 5.64 16.20 7.24
N ALA A 310 6.31 15.38 6.44
CA ALA A 310 6.88 15.81 5.17
C ALA A 310 5.76 16.26 4.22
N VAL A 311 4.71 15.44 4.10
CA VAL A 311 3.52 15.75 3.28
C VAL A 311 2.80 17.01 3.75
N GLN A 312 2.63 17.20 5.06
CA GLN A 312 2.00 18.40 5.61
C GLN A 312 2.80 19.67 5.29
N LEU A 313 4.13 19.62 5.43
CA LEU A 313 4.99 20.76 5.18
C LEU A 313 5.01 21.12 3.69
N SER A 314 5.21 20.13 2.81
CA SER A 314 5.23 20.36 1.37
C SER A 314 3.88 20.83 0.82
N TRP A 315 2.77 20.40 1.42
CA TRP A 315 1.43 20.86 1.03
C TRP A 315 1.23 22.33 1.40
N ILE A 316 1.42 22.68 2.68
CA ILE A 316 1.11 24.01 3.20
C ILE A 316 2.06 25.07 2.63
N CYS A 317 3.36 24.74 2.49
CA CYS A 317 4.37 25.72 2.07
C CYS A 317 4.53 25.85 0.56
N LEU A 318 4.14 24.85 -0.23
CA LEU A 318 4.38 24.86 -1.68
C LEU A 318 3.11 24.57 -2.49
N ALA A 319 2.56 23.36 -2.41
CA ALA A 319 1.50 22.95 -3.33
C ALA A 319 0.20 23.75 -3.16
N TYR A 320 -0.28 23.93 -1.92
CA TYR A 320 -1.50 24.67 -1.62
C TYR A 320 -1.46 26.13 -2.11
N PRO A 321 -0.46 26.98 -1.75
CA PRO A 321 -0.42 28.36 -2.22
C PRO A 321 -0.25 28.46 -3.74
N CYS A 322 0.56 27.59 -4.36
CA CYS A 322 0.74 27.54 -5.80
C CYS A 322 -0.57 27.25 -6.54
N LEU A 323 -1.30 26.21 -6.12
CA LEU A 323 -2.58 25.83 -6.74
C LEU A 323 -3.65 26.90 -6.54
N LEU A 324 -3.75 27.45 -5.33
CA LEU A 324 -4.72 28.48 -5.01
C LEU A 324 -4.54 29.70 -5.92
N ILE A 325 -3.31 30.20 -6.05
CA ILE A 325 -2.99 31.37 -6.88
C ILE A 325 -3.12 31.06 -8.37
N ALA A 326 -2.82 29.82 -8.80
CA ALA A 326 -3.03 29.39 -10.18
C ALA A 326 -4.50 29.51 -10.60
N TYR A 327 -5.43 28.98 -9.80
CA TYR A 327 -6.87 29.08 -10.07
C TYR A 327 -7.37 30.52 -10.01
N ILE A 328 -6.93 31.29 -9.03
CA ILE A 328 -7.27 32.72 -8.90
C ILE A 328 -6.82 33.50 -10.15
N GLY A 329 -5.59 33.27 -10.62
CA GLY A 329 -5.06 33.95 -11.79
C GLY A 329 -5.73 33.51 -13.09
N GLN A 330 -6.08 32.23 -13.24
CA GLN A 330 -6.89 31.76 -14.37
C GLN A 330 -8.24 32.45 -14.41
N ALA A 331 -8.93 32.56 -13.27
CA ALA A 331 -10.19 33.29 -13.17
C ALA A 331 -10.02 34.78 -13.47
N ALA A 332 -8.96 35.42 -12.98
CA ALA A 332 -8.67 36.82 -13.26
C ALA A 332 -8.57 37.08 -14.76
N TYR A 333 -7.84 36.25 -15.50
CA TYR A 333 -7.73 36.37 -16.95
C TYR A 333 -9.06 36.10 -17.67
N ILE A 334 -9.73 34.98 -17.37
CA ILE A 334 -10.99 34.58 -18.02
C ILE A 334 -12.08 35.66 -17.87
N SER A 335 -12.06 36.42 -16.76
CA SER A 335 -13.02 37.49 -16.49
C SER A 335 -13.00 38.63 -17.52
N HIS A 336 -11.83 38.92 -18.10
CA HIS A 336 -11.57 40.01 -19.04
C HIS A 336 -11.16 39.51 -20.42
N ASP A 337 -11.33 38.21 -20.70
CA ASP A 337 -10.96 37.62 -21.98
C ASP A 337 -11.82 38.16 -23.13
N GLU A 338 -11.19 38.88 -24.06
CA GLU A 338 -11.83 39.43 -25.25
C GLU A 338 -12.23 38.34 -26.26
N THR A 339 -11.50 37.21 -26.29
CA THR A 339 -11.75 36.12 -27.24
C THR A 339 -12.94 35.25 -26.87
N LYS A 340 -13.37 35.30 -25.60
CA LYS A 340 -14.45 34.48 -25.00
C LYS A 340 -14.28 32.97 -25.20
N GLN A 341 -13.03 32.53 -25.32
CA GLN A 341 -12.67 31.12 -25.54
C GLN A 341 -11.55 30.66 -24.59
N ALA A 342 -11.03 31.53 -23.72
CA ALA A 342 -9.96 31.17 -22.79
C ALA A 342 -10.32 29.97 -21.90
N PHE A 343 -11.60 29.82 -21.52
CA PHE A 343 -12.08 28.71 -20.69
C PHE A 343 -11.90 27.32 -21.33
N THR A 344 -11.74 27.21 -22.66
CA THR A 344 -11.57 25.92 -23.35
C THR A 344 -10.21 25.28 -23.11
N ASN A 345 -9.15 26.09 -23.03
CA ASN A 345 -7.80 25.69 -22.68
C ASN A 345 -7.26 26.66 -21.63
N PRO A 346 -7.78 26.59 -20.38
CA PRO A 346 -7.62 27.64 -19.38
C PRO A 346 -6.16 27.86 -19.01
N PHE A 347 -5.34 26.81 -18.94
CA PHE A 347 -3.92 26.98 -18.66
C PHE A 347 -3.18 27.68 -19.80
N PHE A 348 -3.19 27.12 -21.01
CA PHE A 348 -2.38 27.61 -22.12
C PHE A 348 -2.76 29.00 -22.62
N ASN A 349 -4.02 29.41 -22.44
CA ASN A 349 -4.48 30.75 -22.82
C ASN A 349 -4.15 31.82 -21.75
N THR A 350 -3.84 31.42 -20.52
CA THR A 350 -3.62 32.35 -19.39
C THR A 350 -2.13 32.49 -19.04
N VAL A 351 -1.23 31.81 -19.74
CA VAL A 351 0.21 31.99 -19.50
C VAL A 351 0.69 33.36 -19.98
N PRO A 352 1.69 33.98 -19.31
CA PRO A 352 2.23 35.27 -19.72
C PRO A 352 2.72 35.28 -21.19
N PRO A 353 2.61 36.42 -21.89
CA PRO A 353 3.03 36.52 -23.29
C PRO A 353 4.48 36.06 -23.49
N GLY A 354 4.73 35.26 -24.54
CA GLY A 354 6.07 34.73 -24.87
C GLY A 354 6.49 33.48 -24.12
N THR A 355 5.70 33.00 -23.14
CA THR A 355 6.04 31.80 -22.35
C THR A 355 5.35 30.51 -22.81
N LEU A 356 4.53 30.57 -23.87
CA LEU A 356 3.68 29.44 -24.30
C LEU A 356 4.47 28.16 -24.59
N TYR A 357 5.55 28.22 -25.37
CA TYR A 357 6.37 27.03 -25.68
C TYR A 357 7.05 26.45 -24.44
N PHE A 358 7.52 27.31 -23.53
CA PHE A 358 8.07 26.86 -22.26
C PHE A 358 7.00 26.15 -21.42
N SER A 359 5.80 26.75 -21.33
CA SER A 359 4.65 26.20 -20.60
C SER A 359 4.20 24.84 -21.14
N LEU A 360 4.28 24.63 -22.46
CA LEU A 360 3.97 23.35 -23.12
C LEU A 360 4.96 22.25 -22.71
N VAL A 361 6.26 22.53 -22.75
CA VAL A 361 7.29 21.55 -22.38
C VAL A 361 7.15 21.16 -20.91
N ILE A 362 7.00 22.14 -20.01
CA ILE A 362 6.87 21.86 -18.59
C ILE A 362 5.55 21.16 -18.25
N ALA A 363 4.44 21.46 -18.95
CA ALA A 363 3.17 20.76 -18.78
C ALA A 363 3.27 19.28 -19.18
N ILE A 364 3.93 18.97 -20.30
CA ILE A 364 4.16 17.57 -20.74
C ILE A 364 5.03 16.83 -19.73
N LEU A 365 6.09 17.47 -19.24
CA LEU A 365 6.96 16.89 -18.21
C LEU A 365 6.18 16.67 -16.90
N ALA A 366 5.37 17.63 -16.46
CA ALA A 366 4.53 17.50 -15.26
C ALA A 366 3.51 16.36 -15.42
N ALA A 367 2.87 16.23 -16.58
CA ALA A 367 1.94 15.14 -16.87
C ALA A 367 2.61 13.76 -16.89
N ILE A 368 3.83 13.66 -17.41
CA ILE A 368 4.66 12.45 -17.34
C ILE A 368 4.93 12.08 -15.88
N VAL A 369 5.33 13.05 -15.04
CA VAL A 369 5.59 12.84 -13.62
C VAL A 369 4.32 12.43 -12.86
N ALA A 370 3.19 13.09 -13.11
CA ALA A 370 1.89 12.74 -12.53
C ALA A 370 1.49 11.28 -12.86
N SER A 371 1.70 10.89 -14.11
CA SER A 371 1.46 9.52 -14.57
C SER A 371 2.34 8.50 -13.83
N GLN A 372 3.62 8.82 -13.61
CA GLN A 372 4.56 7.96 -12.90
C GLN A 372 4.19 7.72 -11.44
N ALA A 373 3.75 8.77 -10.75
CA ALA A 373 3.28 8.67 -9.38
C ALA A 373 2.15 7.64 -9.27
N MET A 374 1.11 7.79 -10.08
CA MET A 374 -0.05 6.88 -10.06
C MET A 374 0.28 5.43 -10.44
N ILE A 375 1.19 5.22 -11.39
CA ILE A 375 1.68 3.88 -11.72
C ILE A 375 2.36 3.24 -10.51
N THR A 376 3.20 4.02 -9.81
CA THR A 376 3.91 3.55 -8.60
C THR A 376 2.94 3.26 -7.47
N SER A 377 1.99 4.15 -7.19
CA SER A 377 0.95 3.94 -6.17
C SER A 377 0.11 2.70 -6.47
N THR A 378 -0.17 2.41 -7.76
CA THR A 378 -0.88 1.19 -8.16
C THR A 378 -0.08 -0.08 -7.84
N PHE A 379 1.24 -0.08 -8.05
CA PHE A 379 2.11 -1.20 -7.65
C PHE A 379 2.15 -1.38 -6.13
N GLN A 380 2.15 -0.29 -5.36
CA GLN A 380 2.10 -0.34 -3.90
C GLN A 380 0.78 -0.93 -3.40
N LEU A 381 -0.37 -0.46 -3.92
CA LEU A 381 -1.69 -1.00 -3.58
C LEU A 381 -1.81 -2.49 -3.95
N LEU A 382 -1.27 -2.90 -5.11
CA LEU A 382 -1.24 -4.31 -5.49
C LEU A 382 -0.38 -5.14 -4.54
N THR A 383 0.75 -4.60 -4.07
CA THR A 383 1.59 -5.24 -3.04
C THR A 383 0.83 -5.41 -1.72
N GLN A 384 0.07 -4.39 -1.30
CA GLN A 384 -0.75 -4.44 -0.08
C GLN A 384 -1.85 -5.52 -0.18
N ILE A 385 -2.55 -5.58 -1.31
CA ILE A 385 -3.58 -6.60 -1.58
C ILE A 385 -2.97 -8.02 -1.56
N MET A 386 -1.79 -8.19 -2.16
CA MET A 386 -1.06 -9.46 -2.12
C MET A 386 -0.66 -9.86 -0.70
N ARG A 387 -0.14 -8.92 0.10
CA ARG A 387 0.24 -9.15 1.50
C ARG A 387 -0.92 -9.61 2.36
N LEU A 388 -2.13 -9.10 2.10
CA LEU A 388 -3.34 -9.50 2.83
C LEU A 388 -4.06 -10.69 2.17
N SER A 389 -3.42 -11.38 1.23
CA SER A 389 -3.95 -12.56 0.54
C SER A 389 -5.27 -12.32 -0.23
N TYR A 390 -5.45 -11.13 -0.79
CA TYR A 390 -6.56 -10.81 -1.70
C TYR A 390 -6.18 -10.95 -3.18
N PHE A 391 -4.90 -11.21 -3.49
CA PHE A 391 -4.43 -11.44 -4.85
C PHE A 391 -3.27 -12.46 -4.84
N PRO A 392 -3.08 -13.27 -5.90
CA PRO A 392 -1.92 -14.16 -6.04
C PRO A 392 -0.60 -13.40 -5.94
N HIS A 393 0.41 -14.07 -5.38
CA HIS A 393 1.76 -13.54 -5.40
C HIS A 393 2.31 -13.54 -6.82
N ILE A 394 2.37 -12.36 -7.44
CA ILE A 394 3.07 -12.13 -8.70
C ILE A 394 4.51 -11.68 -8.44
N LYS A 395 5.37 -11.73 -9.46
CA LYS A 395 6.77 -11.32 -9.35
C LYS A 395 6.88 -9.82 -9.02
N VAL A 396 7.48 -9.53 -7.86
CA VAL A 396 7.76 -8.19 -7.35
C VAL A 396 9.27 -7.95 -7.40
N ILE A 397 9.70 -6.86 -8.05
CA ILE A 397 11.12 -6.48 -8.11
C ILE A 397 11.28 -5.19 -7.31
N HIS A 398 12.07 -5.22 -6.25
CA HIS A 398 12.42 -4.02 -5.48
C HIS A 398 13.47 -3.21 -6.25
N THR A 399 13.14 -1.98 -6.62
CA THR A 399 14.02 -1.10 -7.43
C THR A 399 15.00 -0.31 -6.58
N SER A 400 14.77 -0.22 -5.27
CA SER A 400 15.60 0.51 -4.33
C SER A 400 16.15 -0.38 -3.23
N GLN A 401 17.42 -0.19 -2.90
CA GLN A 401 18.05 -0.84 -1.75
C GLN A 401 17.76 -0.10 -0.44
N THR A 402 17.31 1.16 -0.51
CA THR A 402 17.05 1.99 0.68
C THR A 402 15.57 2.05 1.05
N PHE A 403 14.67 2.01 0.06
CA PHE A 403 13.22 2.10 0.27
C PHE A 403 12.53 0.83 -0.20
N HIS A 404 12.10 -0.01 0.75
CA HIS A 404 11.34 -1.24 0.48
C HIS A 404 10.13 -1.00 -0.46
N GLU A 405 9.52 0.18 -0.36
CA GLU A 405 8.24 0.51 -0.99
C GLU A 405 8.35 0.96 -2.45
N GLN A 406 9.56 1.09 -2.97
CA GLN A 406 9.80 1.31 -4.39
C GLN A 406 9.84 -0.04 -5.11
N VAL A 407 8.73 -0.34 -5.78
CA VAL A 407 8.43 -1.64 -6.35
C VAL A 407 8.14 -1.51 -7.83
N TYR A 408 8.68 -2.42 -8.63
CA TYR A 408 8.35 -2.61 -10.04
C TYR A 408 7.71 -3.99 -10.25
N MET A 409 6.57 -4.02 -10.94
CA MET A 409 5.82 -5.25 -11.26
C MET A 409 5.62 -5.38 -12.77
N PRO A 410 6.39 -6.25 -13.47
CA PRO A 410 6.34 -6.35 -14.92
C PRO A 410 4.94 -6.63 -15.48
N MET A 411 4.21 -7.59 -14.91
CA MET A 411 2.88 -7.96 -15.39
C MET A 411 1.87 -6.81 -15.23
N ALA A 412 1.87 -6.16 -14.07
CA ALA A 412 0.99 -5.02 -13.81
C ALA A 412 1.34 -3.84 -14.72
N ASN A 413 2.62 -3.58 -14.98
CA ASN A 413 3.08 -2.53 -15.89
C ASN A 413 2.48 -2.67 -17.30
N TRP A 414 2.55 -3.87 -17.89
CA TRP A 414 1.99 -4.12 -19.22
C TRP A 414 0.47 -4.01 -19.25
N LEU A 415 -0.22 -4.50 -18.21
CA LEU A 415 -1.68 -4.37 -18.11
C LEU A 415 -2.11 -2.89 -17.99
N LEU A 416 -1.42 -2.11 -17.17
CA LEU A 416 -1.67 -0.67 -17.03
C LEU A 416 -1.40 0.07 -18.33
N MET A 417 -0.32 -0.26 -19.05
CA MET A 417 0.00 0.34 -20.35
C MET A 417 -1.13 0.10 -21.35
N ILE A 418 -1.55 -1.16 -21.51
CA ILE A 418 -2.62 -1.53 -22.45
C ILE A 418 -3.92 -0.80 -22.08
N GLY A 419 -4.30 -0.82 -20.80
CA GLY A 419 -5.50 -0.13 -20.32
C GLY A 419 -5.46 1.37 -20.61
N THR A 420 -4.36 2.03 -20.28
CA THR A 420 -4.19 3.48 -20.47
C THR A 420 -4.24 3.88 -21.95
N VAL A 421 -3.57 3.12 -22.82
CA VAL A 421 -3.55 3.41 -24.27
C VAL A 421 -4.93 3.19 -24.90
N ILE A 422 -5.64 2.11 -24.53
CA ILE A 422 -7.01 1.87 -25.01
C ILE A 422 -7.93 3.01 -24.58
N ILE A 423 -7.88 3.42 -23.30
CA ILE A 423 -8.71 4.52 -22.79
C ILE A 423 -8.41 5.82 -23.54
N THR A 424 -7.13 6.14 -23.75
CA THR A 424 -6.73 7.35 -24.48
C THR A 424 -7.22 7.34 -25.93
N ALA A 425 -7.22 6.16 -26.57
CA ALA A 425 -7.73 6.00 -27.93
C ALA A 425 -9.26 6.10 -28.02
N VAL A 426 -9.99 5.58 -27.03
CA VAL A 426 -11.46 5.60 -26.97
C VAL A 426 -11.98 6.99 -26.59
N TYR A 427 -11.42 7.58 -25.54
CA TYR A 427 -11.79 8.91 -25.05
C TYR A 427 -10.92 9.97 -25.73
N ASN A 428 -11.31 10.34 -26.95
CA ASN A 428 -10.61 11.35 -27.77
C ASN A 428 -10.79 12.81 -27.27
N ASN A 429 -11.43 13.03 -26.13
CA ASN A 429 -11.69 14.33 -25.52
C ASN A 429 -11.44 14.27 -24.00
N THR A 430 -10.75 15.28 -23.47
CA THR A 430 -10.40 15.45 -22.06
C THR A 430 -11.62 15.70 -21.17
N THR A 431 -12.68 16.30 -21.71
CA THR A 431 -13.91 16.57 -20.95
C THR A 431 -14.70 15.29 -20.67
N SER A 432 -14.85 14.41 -21.67
CA SER A 432 -15.53 13.11 -21.47
C SER A 432 -14.70 12.18 -20.60
N LEU A 433 -13.38 12.18 -20.78
CA LEU A 433 -12.47 11.43 -19.93
C LEU A 433 -12.48 11.94 -18.47
N GLY A 434 -12.50 13.26 -18.27
CA GLY A 434 -12.59 13.90 -16.95
C GLY A 434 -13.88 13.56 -16.20
N ASN A 435 -15.01 13.51 -16.90
CA ASN A 435 -16.29 13.07 -16.33
C ASN A 435 -16.22 11.60 -15.84
N ALA A 436 -15.52 10.73 -16.57
CA ALA A 436 -15.39 9.32 -16.22
C ALA A 436 -14.45 9.09 -15.03
N TYR A 437 -13.37 9.85 -14.98
CA TYR A 437 -12.36 9.86 -13.93
C TYR A 437 -12.91 10.33 -12.57
N GLY A 438 -13.70 11.42 -12.56
CA GLY A 438 -14.20 12.02 -11.32
C GLY A 438 -15.05 11.09 -10.43
N VAL A 439 -15.85 10.19 -11.00
CA VAL A 439 -16.78 9.32 -10.22
C VAL A 439 -16.03 8.40 -9.26
N CYS A 440 -14.98 7.73 -9.73
CA CYS A 440 -14.22 6.80 -8.90
C CYS A 440 -13.57 7.54 -7.72
N VAL A 441 -12.92 8.67 -7.99
CA VAL A 441 -12.20 9.44 -6.97
C VAL A 441 -13.14 9.91 -5.86
N ILE A 442 -14.27 10.56 -6.19
CA ILE A 442 -15.19 11.06 -5.16
C ILE A 442 -15.89 9.94 -4.39
N THR A 443 -16.16 8.81 -5.04
CA THR A 443 -16.73 7.64 -4.36
C THR A 443 -15.75 7.09 -3.34
N VAL A 444 -14.46 6.99 -3.68
CA VAL A 444 -13.42 6.58 -2.73
C VAL A 444 -13.26 7.59 -1.61
N THR A 445 -13.23 8.89 -1.93
CA THR A 445 -13.16 9.95 -0.91
C THR A 445 -14.31 9.86 0.10
N PHE A 446 -15.53 9.58 -0.35
CA PHE A 446 -16.69 9.36 0.52
C PHE A 446 -16.53 8.10 1.39
N ILE A 447 -16.05 7.01 0.81
CA ILE A 447 -15.73 5.77 1.53
C ILE A 447 -14.67 6.03 2.61
N THR A 448 -13.60 6.74 2.27
CA THR A 448 -12.52 7.12 3.19
C THR A 448 -13.05 7.97 4.34
N THR A 449 -13.93 8.94 4.09
CA THR A 449 -14.60 9.72 5.15
C THR A 449 -15.40 8.83 6.11
N CYS A 450 -16.10 7.81 5.60
CA CYS A 450 -16.83 6.85 6.42
C CYS A 450 -15.91 5.91 7.21
N MET A 451 -14.82 5.43 6.60
CA MET A 451 -13.89 4.52 7.29
C MET A 451 -13.05 5.22 8.35
N VAL A 452 -12.60 6.45 8.08
CA VAL A 452 -11.85 7.26 9.06
C VAL A 452 -12.73 7.60 10.27
N SER A 453 -14.04 7.81 10.12
CA SER A 453 -14.91 8.02 11.27
C SER A 453 -15.03 6.77 12.15
N LEU A 454 -15.05 5.57 11.56
CA LEU A 454 -14.97 4.31 12.31
C LEU A 454 -13.62 4.18 13.03
N VAL A 455 -12.50 4.50 12.36
CA VAL A 455 -11.15 4.51 12.96
C VAL A 455 -11.07 5.50 14.11
N ALA A 456 -11.62 6.70 13.97
CA ALA A 456 -11.62 7.72 15.01
C ALA A 456 -12.36 7.26 16.29
N ILE A 457 -13.47 6.54 16.14
CA ILE A 457 -14.25 6.01 17.26
C ILE A 457 -13.57 4.79 17.90
N LEU A 458 -13.07 3.86 17.09
CA LEU A 458 -12.62 2.54 17.55
C LEU A 458 -11.12 2.49 17.89
N VAL A 459 -10.29 3.16 17.09
CA VAL A 459 -8.83 3.15 17.21
C VAL A 459 -8.35 4.37 17.99
N TRP A 460 -8.78 5.59 17.61
CA TRP A 460 -8.39 6.82 18.33
C TRP A 460 -9.17 7.03 19.64
N ARG A 461 -10.20 6.22 19.90
CA ARG A 461 -11.03 6.25 21.13
C ARG A 461 -11.73 7.60 21.36
N LEU A 462 -11.99 8.34 20.29
CA LEU A 462 -12.74 9.59 20.36
C LEU A 462 -14.22 9.31 20.66
N PRO A 463 -14.88 10.17 21.44
CA PRO A 463 -16.30 9.99 21.72
C PRO A 463 -17.13 10.23 20.45
N ALA A 464 -18.12 9.37 20.23
CA ALA A 464 -18.98 9.44 19.05
C ALA A 464 -19.68 10.80 18.87
N TYR A 465 -20.00 11.51 19.95
CA TYR A 465 -20.63 12.83 19.86
C TYR A 465 -19.72 13.94 19.28
N ILE A 466 -18.39 13.75 19.28
CA ILE A 466 -17.45 14.67 18.57
C ILE A 466 -17.28 14.22 17.12
N VAL A 467 -17.17 12.91 16.90
CA VAL A 467 -16.90 12.35 15.57
C VAL A 467 -18.10 12.50 14.64
N VAL A 468 -19.33 12.22 15.12
CA VAL A 468 -20.54 12.22 14.28
C VAL A 468 -20.83 13.59 13.65
N PRO A 469 -20.78 14.72 14.38
CA PRO A 469 -20.97 16.04 13.77
C PRO A 469 -19.91 16.37 12.71
N LEU A 470 -18.63 16.08 12.98
CA LEU A 470 -17.56 16.31 12.02
C LEU A 470 -17.71 15.42 10.78
N TRP A 471 -18.05 14.14 10.99
CA TRP A 471 -18.36 13.21 9.92
C TRP A 471 -19.54 13.72 9.09
N LEU A 472 -20.61 14.23 9.71
CA LEU A 472 -21.78 14.74 8.99
C LEU A 472 -21.40 15.91 8.06
N VAL A 473 -20.54 16.82 8.51
CA VAL A 473 -20.05 17.95 7.69
C VAL A 473 -19.25 17.44 6.49
N PHE A 474 -18.26 16.58 6.69
CA PHE A 474 -17.46 16.10 5.56
C PHE A 474 -18.22 15.13 4.64
N ALA A 475 -19.06 14.26 5.21
CA ALA A 475 -19.87 13.32 4.43
C ALA A 475 -20.92 14.06 3.60
N SER A 476 -21.50 15.16 4.10
CA SER A 476 -22.43 15.97 3.30
C SER A 476 -21.74 16.73 2.17
N LEU A 477 -20.53 17.25 2.39
CA LEU A 477 -19.71 17.84 1.33
C LEU A 477 -19.35 16.81 0.25
N ASP A 478 -18.84 15.65 0.66
CA ASP A 478 -18.49 14.57 -0.26
C ASP A 478 -19.74 14.09 -1.01
N ALA A 479 -20.88 13.93 -0.31
CA ALA A 479 -22.15 13.55 -0.92
C ALA A 479 -22.67 14.58 -1.92
N ALA A 480 -22.44 15.88 -1.70
CA ALA A 480 -22.83 16.93 -2.64
C ALA A 480 -22.07 16.78 -3.98
N PHE A 481 -20.75 16.59 -3.94
CA PHE A 481 -19.96 16.30 -5.13
C PHE A 481 -20.32 14.96 -5.77
N LEU A 482 -20.46 13.92 -4.96
CA LEU A 482 -20.81 12.56 -5.40
C LEU A 482 -22.15 12.56 -6.14
N SER A 483 -23.16 13.25 -5.60
CA SER A 483 -24.50 13.34 -6.21
C SER A 483 -24.46 13.96 -7.60
N SER A 484 -23.69 15.04 -7.79
CA SER A 484 -23.53 15.72 -9.08
C SER A 484 -22.86 14.82 -10.13
N VAL A 485 -21.82 14.11 -9.71
CA VAL A 485 -20.97 13.31 -10.59
C VAL A 485 -21.64 11.99 -11.00
N TYR A 486 -22.57 11.46 -10.18
CA TYR A 486 -23.38 10.31 -10.55
C TYR A 486 -24.32 10.56 -11.74
N GLU A 487 -24.74 11.81 -11.99
CA GLU A 487 -25.55 12.13 -13.19
C GLU A 487 -24.76 11.90 -14.48
N LYS A 488 -23.42 11.98 -14.43
CA LYS A 488 -22.51 11.81 -15.57
C LYS A 488 -22.12 10.35 -15.84
N VAL A 489 -22.66 9.38 -15.10
CA VAL A 489 -22.40 7.95 -15.32
C VAL A 489 -22.75 7.48 -16.74
N PRO A 490 -23.92 7.85 -17.30
CA PRO A 490 -24.26 7.50 -18.69
C PRO A 490 -23.29 8.06 -19.72
N ASP A 491 -22.69 9.23 -19.46
CA ASP A 491 -21.83 9.96 -20.39
C ASP A 491 -20.38 9.43 -20.47
N GLY A 492 -20.07 8.35 -19.74
CA GLY A 492 -18.79 7.65 -19.88
C GLY A 492 -18.21 7.09 -18.58
N ALA A 493 -18.72 7.49 -17.42
CA ALA A 493 -18.16 7.03 -16.14
C ALA A 493 -18.56 5.60 -15.75
N TRP A 494 -19.52 4.99 -16.45
CA TRP A 494 -19.86 3.57 -16.25
C TRP A 494 -18.65 2.65 -16.47
N PHE A 495 -17.74 3.02 -17.37
CA PHE A 495 -16.57 2.19 -17.70
C PHE A 495 -15.62 2.03 -16.51
N THR A 496 -15.35 3.12 -15.78
CA THR A 496 -14.41 3.16 -14.66
C THR A 496 -14.98 2.42 -13.45
N LEU A 497 -16.28 2.58 -13.20
CA LEU A 497 -17.03 1.80 -12.23
C LEU A 497 -17.05 0.31 -12.58
N LEU A 498 -17.24 -0.05 -13.86
CA LEU A 498 -17.22 -1.45 -14.30
C LEU A 498 -15.84 -2.07 -14.09
N LEU A 499 -14.76 -1.36 -14.44
CA LEU A 499 -13.40 -1.81 -14.21
C LEU A 499 -13.13 -2.05 -12.72
N ALA A 500 -13.50 -1.10 -11.86
CA ALA A 500 -13.37 -1.23 -10.41
C ALA A 500 -14.21 -2.41 -9.86
N PHE A 501 -15.41 -2.62 -10.39
CA PHE A 501 -16.26 -3.74 -9.99
C PHE A 501 -15.68 -5.10 -10.39
N ILE A 502 -15.12 -5.23 -11.60
CA ILE A 502 -14.46 -6.46 -12.06
C ILE A 502 -13.25 -6.78 -11.17
N LEU A 503 -12.41 -5.78 -10.89
CA LEU A 503 -11.26 -5.94 -10.00
C LEU A 503 -11.69 -6.33 -8.58
N SER A 504 -12.73 -5.68 -8.03
CA SER A 504 -13.24 -5.98 -6.69
C SER A 504 -13.83 -7.39 -6.61
N CYS A 505 -14.55 -7.83 -7.64
CA CYS A 505 -15.03 -9.21 -7.76
C CYS A 505 -13.87 -10.22 -7.78
N LEU A 506 -12.81 -9.94 -8.54
CA LEU A 506 -11.61 -10.79 -8.61
C LEU A 506 -10.93 -10.92 -7.25
N PHE A 507 -10.70 -9.80 -6.55
CA PHE A 507 -10.04 -9.79 -5.25
C PHE A 507 -10.89 -10.44 -4.17
N THR A 508 -12.20 -10.19 -4.16
CA THR A 508 -13.13 -10.81 -3.23
C THR A 508 -13.24 -12.32 -3.47
N LEU A 509 -13.28 -12.75 -4.73
CA LEU A 509 -13.27 -14.16 -5.11
C LEU A 509 -12.00 -14.87 -4.64
N TRP A 510 -10.83 -14.26 -4.88
CA TRP A 510 -9.56 -14.80 -4.44
C TRP A 510 -9.51 -14.94 -2.92
N ARG A 511 -9.92 -13.89 -2.22
CA ARG A 511 -9.96 -13.88 -0.76
C ARG A 511 -10.90 -14.96 -0.22
N PHE A 512 -12.08 -15.11 -0.80
CA PHE A 512 -13.03 -16.16 -0.44
C PHE A 512 -12.41 -17.55 -0.60
N GLY A 513 -11.76 -17.82 -1.73
CA GLY A 513 -11.07 -19.09 -1.97
C GLY A 513 -9.92 -19.35 -1.00
N LYS A 514 -9.13 -18.31 -0.67
CA LYS A 514 -8.08 -18.37 0.35
C LYS A 514 -8.61 -18.66 1.75
N GLU A 515 -9.72 -18.03 2.15
CA GLU A 515 -10.35 -18.29 3.44
C GLU A 515 -10.88 -19.71 3.56
N CYS A 516 -11.50 -20.25 2.50
CA CYS A 516 -11.89 -21.66 2.46
C CYS A 516 -10.67 -22.60 2.53
N GLN A 517 -9.60 -22.29 1.80
CA GLN A 517 -8.35 -23.05 1.88
C GLN A 517 -7.78 -23.05 3.30
N TRP A 518 -7.72 -21.90 3.96
CA TRP A 518 -7.22 -21.81 5.35
C TRP A 518 -8.10 -22.54 6.34
N GLU A 519 -9.42 -22.51 6.18
CA GLU A 519 -10.35 -23.25 7.03
C GLU A 519 -10.11 -24.76 6.91
N ALA A 520 -9.94 -25.28 5.69
CA ALA A 520 -9.56 -26.67 5.47
C ALA A 520 -8.14 -27.00 6.00
N GLU A 521 -7.18 -26.10 5.84
CA GLU A 521 -5.82 -26.24 6.38
C GLU A 521 -5.73 -26.15 7.91
N SER A 522 -6.69 -25.51 8.57
CA SER A 522 -6.74 -25.42 10.03
C SER A 522 -7.21 -26.73 10.68
N GLN A 523 -8.05 -27.50 10.00
CA GLN A 523 -8.57 -28.78 10.48
C GLN A 523 -7.48 -29.87 10.56
N ASP A 524 -6.44 -29.76 9.72
CA ASP A 524 -5.35 -30.74 9.62
C ASP A 524 -4.11 -30.39 10.48
N GLN A 525 -4.13 -29.27 11.22
CA GLN A 525 -3.02 -28.89 12.12
C GLN A 525 -3.08 -29.70 13.41
N LEU A 526 -2.37 -30.84 13.41
CA LEU A 526 -2.26 -31.73 14.56
C LEU A 526 -1.00 -31.40 15.40
N SER A 527 -1.14 -31.51 16.71
CA SER A 527 -0.02 -31.33 17.64
C SER A 527 0.95 -32.53 17.60
N PRO A 528 2.24 -32.36 17.92
CA PRO A 528 3.21 -33.47 17.97
C PRO A 528 2.75 -34.66 18.82
N GLN A 529 2.02 -34.38 19.90
CA GLN A 529 1.47 -35.36 20.83
C GLN A 529 0.34 -36.20 20.24
N ALA A 530 -0.35 -35.71 19.21
CA ALA A 530 -1.35 -36.48 18.48
C ALA A 530 -0.72 -37.46 17.47
N LEU A 531 0.58 -37.30 17.16
CA LEU A 531 1.31 -38.09 16.18
C LEU A 531 2.12 -39.19 16.87
N LEU A 532 2.85 -38.87 17.95
CA LEU A 532 3.83 -39.74 18.59
C LEU A 532 3.45 -40.09 20.04
N PHE A 533 3.65 -41.34 20.44
CA PHE A 533 3.59 -41.72 21.86
C PHE A 533 4.77 -41.11 22.63
N PRO A 534 4.56 -40.46 23.80
CA PRO A 534 5.67 -40.13 24.69
C PRO A 534 6.22 -41.42 25.31
N THR A 535 7.48 -41.73 25.03
CA THR A 535 8.22 -42.84 25.63
C THR A 535 8.59 -42.50 27.07
N THR A 536 7.63 -42.53 28.00
CA THR A 536 7.93 -42.61 29.43
C THR A 536 7.81 -44.06 29.88
N ALA A 537 8.87 -44.86 29.70
CA ALA A 537 9.37 -45.84 30.69
C ALA A 537 10.44 -46.83 30.17
N THR A 538 10.49 -47.17 28.88
CA THR A 538 11.48 -48.16 28.38
C THR A 538 11.83 -47.89 26.92
N LYS A 539 13.11 -48.03 26.56
CA LYS A 539 13.69 -47.83 25.21
C LYS A 539 13.01 -48.69 24.14
N GLY A 540 11.84 -48.27 23.66
CA GLY A 540 11.16 -48.84 22.50
C GLY A 540 11.18 -47.88 21.29
N PRO A 541 11.01 -48.39 20.05
CA PRO A 541 10.96 -47.55 18.87
C PRO A 541 9.73 -46.61 18.92
N VAL A 542 9.93 -45.35 18.53
CA VAL A 542 8.86 -44.35 18.43
C VAL A 542 7.81 -44.87 17.45
N ALA A 543 6.54 -44.96 17.87
CA ALA A 543 5.45 -45.48 17.05
C ALA A 543 4.36 -44.42 16.85
N LEU A 544 3.62 -44.55 15.74
CA LEU A 544 2.45 -43.73 15.46
C LEU A 544 1.34 -43.97 16.49
N THR A 545 0.53 -42.96 16.79
CA THR A 545 -0.65 -43.09 17.67
C THR A 545 -1.65 -44.11 17.08
N SER A 546 -2.47 -44.76 17.92
CA SER A 546 -3.43 -45.80 17.51
C SER A 546 -4.43 -45.35 16.45
N THR A 547 -4.72 -44.05 16.38
CA THR A 547 -5.53 -43.41 15.32
C THR A 547 -4.91 -43.48 13.93
N PHE A 548 -3.60 -43.70 13.83
CA PHE A 548 -2.83 -43.71 12.58
C PHE A 548 -2.14 -45.05 12.30
N GLY A 549 -2.62 -46.13 12.92
CA GLY A 549 -2.20 -47.50 12.60
C GLY A 549 -1.11 -48.09 13.51
N GLY A 550 -0.58 -47.36 14.49
CA GLY A 550 0.28 -47.93 15.54
C GLY A 550 1.65 -48.46 15.09
N THR A 551 2.08 -48.18 13.85
CA THR A 551 3.29 -48.75 13.28
C THR A 551 4.56 -48.12 13.88
N PRO A 552 5.63 -48.91 14.11
CA PRO A 552 6.91 -48.38 14.55
C PRO A 552 7.57 -47.58 13.43
N ILE A 553 8.07 -46.39 13.76
CA ILE A 553 8.70 -45.47 12.81
C ILE A 553 10.18 -45.86 12.66
N SER A 554 10.60 -46.15 11.42
CA SER A 554 11.99 -46.42 11.09
C SER A 554 12.80 -45.14 10.89
N THR A 555 14.09 -45.15 11.26
CA THR A 555 15.01 -44.03 11.03
C THR A 555 15.86 -44.28 9.80
N VAL A 556 15.77 -43.39 8.80
CA VAL A 556 16.55 -43.46 7.56
C VAL A 556 17.75 -42.51 7.67
N PRO A 557 18.97 -42.93 7.29
CA PRO A 557 20.13 -42.04 7.29
C PRO A 557 19.94 -40.89 6.30
N GLY A 558 20.20 -39.66 6.73
CA GLY A 558 20.06 -38.47 5.90
C GLY A 558 19.48 -37.25 6.63
N LEU A 559 19.52 -36.11 5.95
CA LEU A 559 18.96 -34.84 6.41
C LEU A 559 17.67 -34.55 5.65
N GLY A 560 16.55 -34.43 6.36
CA GLY A 560 15.28 -33.98 5.79
C GLY A 560 14.98 -32.54 6.16
N ILE A 561 14.91 -31.66 5.17
CA ILE A 561 14.48 -30.27 5.35
C ILE A 561 13.03 -30.16 4.95
N PHE A 562 12.14 -29.99 5.92
CA PHE A 562 10.71 -29.83 5.73
C PHE A 562 10.35 -28.35 5.80
N PHE A 563 9.77 -27.81 4.74
CA PHE A 563 9.38 -26.41 4.73
C PHE A 563 8.11 -26.21 5.58
N ASP A 564 8.26 -25.44 6.66
CA ASP A 564 7.15 -25.00 7.50
C ASP A 564 6.66 -23.64 7.02
N LYS A 565 5.45 -23.61 6.47
CA LYS A 565 4.78 -22.36 6.06
C LYS A 565 4.16 -21.62 7.24
N SER A 566 3.96 -22.28 8.39
CA SER A 566 3.22 -21.74 9.53
C SER A 566 4.11 -20.95 10.49
N GLY A 567 5.32 -21.43 10.74
CA GLY A 567 6.21 -20.83 11.74
C GLY A 567 5.64 -20.85 13.16
N ILE A 568 4.53 -21.55 13.40
CA ILE A 568 3.85 -21.64 14.69
C ILE A 568 4.63 -22.63 15.54
N THR A 569 5.05 -22.18 16.72
CA THR A 569 6.13 -22.81 17.50
C THR A 569 5.77 -24.17 18.13
N ASN A 570 4.52 -24.63 17.98
CA ASN A 570 3.97 -25.83 18.61
C ASN A 570 3.25 -26.78 17.62
N THR A 571 3.34 -26.56 16.31
CA THR A 571 2.68 -27.40 15.29
C THR A 571 3.70 -27.99 14.32
N LEU A 572 3.50 -29.24 13.90
CA LEU A 572 4.34 -29.87 12.88
C LEU A 572 3.87 -29.49 11.47
N PRO A 573 4.78 -29.32 10.50
CA PRO A 573 4.40 -29.12 9.11
C PRO A 573 3.56 -30.29 8.57
N PRO A 574 2.52 -30.02 7.75
CA PRO A 574 1.72 -31.08 7.13
C PRO A 574 2.55 -32.05 6.28
N SER A 575 3.59 -31.58 5.58
CA SER A 575 4.55 -32.43 4.86
C SER A 575 5.21 -33.45 5.78
N PHE A 576 5.69 -33.02 6.94
CA PHE A 576 6.31 -33.93 7.91
C PHE A 576 5.30 -34.96 8.40
N PHE A 577 4.09 -34.51 8.75
CA PHE A 577 3.01 -35.38 9.19
C PHE A 577 2.67 -36.46 8.15
N GLN A 578 2.40 -36.04 6.91
CA GLN A 578 2.04 -36.94 5.81
C GLN A 578 3.20 -37.85 5.39
N PHE A 579 4.44 -37.36 5.46
CA PHE A 579 5.63 -38.15 5.18
C PHE A 579 5.75 -39.31 6.19
N VAL A 580 5.66 -39.01 7.49
CA VAL A 580 5.79 -40.03 8.53
C VAL A 580 4.65 -41.05 8.46
N ILE A 581 3.41 -40.63 8.18
CA ILE A 581 2.27 -41.57 8.05
C ILE A 581 2.42 -42.48 6.82
N LYS A 582 2.79 -41.92 5.66
CA LYS A 582 2.84 -42.70 4.40
C LYS A 582 4.02 -43.64 4.34
N PHE A 583 5.17 -43.22 4.86
CA PHE A 583 6.41 -43.98 4.77
C PHE A 583 6.73 -44.76 6.06
N ALA A 584 6.04 -44.49 7.17
CA ALA A 584 6.38 -45.03 8.50
C ALA A 584 7.89 -44.87 8.80
N ALA A 585 8.46 -43.75 8.36
CA ALA A 585 9.89 -43.49 8.36
C ALA A 585 10.17 -42.01 8.62
N ARG A 586 11.31 -41.73 9.27
CA ARG A 586 11.82 -40.37 9.47
C ARG A 586 13.30 -40.28 9.12
N PRO A 587 13.79 -39.16 8.58
CA PRO A 587 15.22 -38.90 8.47
C PRO A 587 15.91 -38.86 9.85
N ALA A 588 17.20 -39.19 9.88
CA ALA A 588 18.02 -39.17 11.08
C ALA A 588 18.12 -37.76 11.69
N VAL A 589 18.20 -36.73 10.85
CA VAL A 589 18.12 -35.32 11.26
C VAL A 589 16.94 -34.66 10.53
N VAL A 590 16.04 -34.07 11.30
CA VAL A 590 14.86 -33.37 10.79
C VAL A 590 15.02 -31.89 11.04
N VAL A 591 14.90 -31.09 9.97
CA VAL A 591 14.90 -29.63 10.05
C VAL A 591 13.55 -29.11 9.58
N LEU A 592 12.80 -28.48 10.48
CA LEU A 592 11.59 -27.74 10.17
C LEU A 592 12.01 -26.32 9.80
N PHE A 593 12.00 -26.01 8.51
CA PHE A 593 12.55 -24.78 7.97
C PHE A 593 11.46 -23.77 7.64
N ASN A 594 11.45 -22.66 8.37
CA ASN A 594 10.55 -21.54 8.18
C ASN A 594 11.32 -20.32 7.66
N MET A 595 10.74 -19.57 6.73
CA MET A 595 11.31 -18.32 6.22
C MET A 595 10.47 -17.14 6.68
N ARG A 596 11.14 -16.15 7.28
CA ARG A 596 10.52 -14.93 7.78
C ARG A 596 11.06 -13.72 7.02
N PRO A 597 10.26 -13.09 6.14
CA PRO A 597 10.65 -11.83 5.52
C PRO A 597 10.65 -10.70 6.56
N LEU A 598 11.63 -9.80 6.46
CA LEU A 598 11.72 -8.57 7.23
C LEU A 598 11.76 -7.35 6.30
N PRO A 599 11.25 -6.18 6.74
CA PRO A 599 11.24 -4.96 5.93
C PRO A 599 12.61 -4.28 5.81
N VAL A 600 13.71 -4.98 6.11
CA VAL A 600 15.09 -4.49 6.01
C VAL A 600 15.74 -5.02 4.72
N PRO A 601 16.68 -4.30 4.08
CA PRO A 601 17.26 -4.74 2.82
C PRO A 601 18.00 -6.07 2.96
N THR A 602 18.85 -6.18 3.97
CA THR A 602 19.64 -7.37 4.28
C THR A 602 19.66 -7.61 5.79
N VAL A 603 19.66 -8.87 6.20
CA VAL A 603 19.77 -9.25 7.63
C VAL A 603 21.20 -9.70 7.92
N PRO A 604 21.87 -9.14 8.94
CA PRO A 604 23.19 -9.61 9.36
C PRO A 604 23.17 -11.11 9.66
N LEU A 605 24.24 -11.83 9.26
CA LEU A 605 24.33 -13.30 9.39
C LEU A 605 24.12 -13.80 10.83
N THR A 606 24.44 -13.01 11.85
CA THR A 606 24.26 -13.34 13.27
C THR A 606 22.79 -13.44 13.68
N ASP A 607 21.93 -12.62 13.07
CA ASP A 607 20.52 -12.47 13.43
C ASP A 607 19.59 -13.16 12.42
N ARG A 608 20.20 -13.73 11.38
CA ARG A 608 19.54 -14.37 10.23
C ARG A 608 18.92 -15.72 10.59
N TYR A 609 19.52 -16.49 11.50
CA TYR A 609 19.04 -17.82 11.87
C TYR A 609 18.60 -17.87 13.33
N ILE A 610 17.32 -18.19 13.56
CA ILE A 610 16.81 -18.52 14.89
C ILE A 610 16.57 -20.03 14.92
N ILE A 611 17.33 -20.73 15.75
CA ILE A 611 17.30 -22.19 15.84
C ILE A 611 16.74 -22.59 17.20
N ARG A 612 15.77 -23.50 17.20
CA ARG A 612 15.14 -24.05 18.40
C ARG A 612 15.04 -25.56 18.27
N ARG A 613 15.35 -26.28 19.36
CA ARG A 613 15.10 -27.73 19.45
C ARG A 613 13.63 -27.98 19.74
N VAL A 614 13.03 -28.95 19.05
CA VAL A 614 11.69 -29.47 19.35
C VAL A 614 11.84 -30.53 20.44
N SER A 615 11.31 -30.27 21.64
CA SER A 615 11.52 -31.10 22.83
C SER A 615 10.93 -32.50 22.72
N GLU A 616 9.93 -32.66 21.84
CA GLU A 616 9.11 -33.87 21.73
C GLU A 616 9.68 -34.90 20.73
N ILE A 617 10.68 -34.53 19.91
CA ILE A 617 11.22 -35.37 18.84
C ILE A 617 12.76 -35.33 18.86
N ASP A 618 13.39 -36.49 18.98
CA ASP A 618 14.85 -36.62 18.92
C ASP A 618 15.42 -36.18 17.57
N SER A 619 16.51 -35.40 17.61
CA SER A 619 17.19 -34.84 16.44
C SER A 619 16.32 -33.98 15.51
N CYS A 620 15.30 -33.31 16.06
CA CYS A 620 14.43 -32.39 15.33
C CYS A 620 14.69 -30.92 15.72
N TYR A 621 14.94 -30.09 14.71
CA TYR A 621 15.29 -28.67 14.86
C TYR A 621 14.34 -27.79 14.05
N ALA A 622 13.72 -26.81 14.72
CA ALA A 622 12.99 -25.73 14.06
C ALA A 622 13.95 -24.58 13.76
N VAL A 623 14.11 -24.24 12.49
CA VAL A 623 14.99 -23.19 11.99
C VAL A 623 14.15 -22.12 11.33
N THR A 624 14.17 -20.91 11.87
CA THR A 624 13.55 -19.74 11.25
C THR A 624 14.64 -18.87 10.62
N LEU A 625 14.65 -18.81 9.28
CA LEU A 625 15.51 -17.93 8.50
C LEU A 625 14.85 -16.57 8.35
N ARG A 626 15.38 -15.55 9.02
CA ARG A 626 15.01 -14.14 8.83
C ARG A 626 15.77 -13.61 7.62
N HIS A 627 15.07 -13.06 6.64
CA HIS A 627 15.73 -12.50 5.45
C HIS A 627 15.17 -11.12 5.12
N GLY A 628 16.03 -10.27 4.55
CA GLY A 628 15.64 -8.99 4.01
C GLY A 628 15.02 -9.12 2.62
N TYR A 629 14.47 -8.01 2.10
CA TYR A 629 13.82 -7.98 0.78
C TYR A 629 14.79 -8.02 -0.40
N THR A 630 16.09 -7.81 -0.17
CA THR A 630 17.15 -7.98 -1.20
C THR A 630 18.00 -9.23 -0.99
N ASP A 631 17.80 -9.96 0.11
CA ASP A 631 18.57 -11.16 0.40
C ASP A 631 18.20 -12.29 -0.57
N ASN A 632 19.20 -12.97 -1.13
CA ASN A 632 18.95 -14.24 -1.78
C ASN A 632 18.71 -15.32 -0.70
N ILE A 633 17.51 -15.89 -0.72
CA ILE A 633 16.97 -16.73 0.36
C ILE A 633 17.32 -18.21 0.10
N LEU A 634 17.30 -18.62 -1.16
CA LEU A 634 17.42 -20.01 -1.59
C LEU A 634 18.55 -20.08 -2.62
N TYR A 635 19.63 -20.73 -2.21
CA TYR A 635 20.82 -20.95 -3.02
C TYR A 635 21.31 -22.39 -2.82
N PRO A 636 22.08 -22.97 -3.76
CA PRO A 636 22.47 -24.38 -3.75
C PRO A 636 23.25 -24.85 -2.50
N GLY A 637 23.73 -23.92 -1.67
CA GLY A 637 24.46 -24.18 -0.42
C GLY A 637 23.64 -24.07 0.88
N LEU A 638 22.36 -23.69 0.82
CA LEU A 638 21.55 -23.36 2.01
C LEU A 638 21.52 -24.49 3.05
N ALA A 639 21.38 -25.75 2.62
CA ALA A 639 21.37 -26.89 3.54
C ALA A 639 22.66 -27.00 4.36
N GLN A 640 23.82 -26.77 3.73
CA GLN A 640 25.12 -26.85 4.41
C GLN A 640 25.26 -25.73 5.45
N ASP A 641 24.80 -24.53 5.11
CA ASP A 641 24.80 -23.38 6.03
C ASP A 641 23.84 -23.57 7.19
N VAL A 642 22.63 -24.11 6.93
CA VAL A 642 21.67 -24.44 7.99
C VAL A 642 22.26 -25.48 8.95
N VAL A 643 22.87 -26.56 8.45
CA VAL A 643 23.54 -27.58 9.27
C VAL A 643 24.68 -26.97 10.09
N GLN A 644 25.48 -26.11 9.49
CA GLN A 644 26.57 -25.43 10.19
C GLN A 644 26.06 -24.54 11.32
N GLN A 645 24.99 -23.78 11.10
CA GLN A 645 24.39 -22.95 12.15
C GLN A 645 23.77 -23.78 13.27
N ILE A 646 23.14 -24.92 12.96
CA ILE A 646 22.64 -25.85 13.98
C ILE A 646 23.80 -26.41 14.81
N ALA A 647 24.88 -26.87 14.18
CA ALA A 647 26.06 -27.34 14.90
C ALA A 647 26.65 -26.26 15.84
N ILE A 648 26.73 -25.00 15.38
CA ILE A 648 27.18 -23.86 16.21
C ILE A 648 26.22 -23.61 17.38
N SER A 649 24.91 -23.68 17.16
CA SER A 649 23.90 -23.49 18.20
C SER A 649 23.96 -24.56 19.29
N ILE A 650 24.20 -25.82 18.90
CA ILE A 650 24.40 -26.94 19.82
C ILE A 650 25.68 -26.72 20.62
N ALA A 651 26.77 -26.30 19.97
CA ALA A 651 28.05 -26.03 20.64
C ALA A 651 27.96 -24.85 21.65
N LYS A 652 27.09 -23.86 21.41
CA LYS A 652 26.85 -22.73 22.32
C LYS A 652 25.90 -23.08 23.48
N GLY A 653 25.00 -24.05 23.30
CA GLY A 653 24.02 -24.46 24.30
C GLY A 653 24.60 -25.36 25.40
N ARG A 654 25.19 -24.78 26.45
CA ARG A 654 25.53 -25.50 27.69
C ARG A 654 24.26 -25.86 28.48
N ARG A 655 23.66 -27.03 28.24
CA ARG A 655 22.76 -27.71 29.20
C ARG A 655 22.99 -29.23 29.17
N ASN A 656 23.03 -29.82 30.36
CA ASN A 656 23.78 -31.03 30.71
C ASN A 656 23.21 -32.40 30.30
N ASP A 657 22.20 -32.52 29.43
CA ASP A 657 21.64 -33.83 29.06
C ASP A 657 21.59 -33.99 27.52
N MET A 658 22.44 -34.88 26.98
CA MET A 658 22.72 -35.26 25.57
C MET A 658 23.61 -34.31 24.71
N THR A 659 24.63 -34.75 23.94
CA THR A 659 25.61 -35.88 23.95
C THR A 659 26.56 -35.70 22.73
N ALA A 660 27.85 -36.03 22.83
CA ALA A 660 28.79 -36.06 21.68
C ALA A 660 28.27 -36.87 20.47
N ALA A 661 27.40 -37.87 20.71
CA ALA A 661 26.75 -38.67 19.69
C ALA A 661 25.81 -37.89 18.74
N GLU A 662 25.14 -36.82 19.19
CA GLU A 662 24.31 -35.98 18.30
C GLU A 662 25.18 -35.08 17.42
N LEU A 663 26.31 -34.60 17.95
CA LEU A 663 27.29 -33.85 17.18
C LEU A 663 27.94 -34.74 16.11
N ASP A 664 28.26 -36.00 16.44
CA ASP A 664 28.77 -37.00 15.50
C ASP A 664 27.70 -37.39 14.45
N MET A 665 26.42 -37.50 14.84
CA MET A 665 25.31 -37.69 13.89
C MET A 665 25.14 -36.48 12.95
N MET A 666 25.37 -35.26 13.43
CA MET A 666 25.37 -34.06 12.57
C MET A 666 26.59 -33.97 11.66
N GLN A 667 27.77 -34.39 12.13
CA GLN A 667 28.97 -34.43 11.30
C GLN A 667 28.87 -35.50 10.21
N SER A 668 28.28 -36.66 10.51
CA SER A 668 28.01 -37.71 9.53
C SER A 668 26.85 -37.35 8.57
N SER A 669 25.86 -36.56 9.02
CA SER A 669 24.80 -36.06 8.14
C SER A 669 25.29 -34.99 7.16
N ARG A 670 26.41 -34.30 7.45
CA ARG A 670 27.05 -33.32 6.55
C ARG A 670 27.47 -33.92 5.20
N ASN A 671 27.79 -35.21 5.18
CA ASN A 671 28.17 -35.97 3.97
C ASN A 671 27.03 -36.87 3.45
N SER A 672 25.86 -36.85 4.10
CA SER A 672 24.70 -37.67 3.73
C SER A 672 23.82 -36.95 2.70
N PRO A 673 23.02 -37.69 1.89
CA PRO A 673 22.07 -37.07 0.96
C PRO A 673 21.08 -36.17 1.72
N THR A 674 20.96 -34.92 1.28
CA THR A 674 19.95 -33.98 1.77
C THR A 674 18.73 -34.03 0.88
N VAL A 675 17.55 -34.16 1.50
CA VAL A 675 16.27 -34.17 0.80
C VAL A 675 15.45 -32.98 1.25
N TYR A 676 15.07 -32.13 0.31
CA TYR A 676 14.14 -31.02 0.52
C TYR A 676 12.72 -31.54 0.31
N ILE A 677 11.91 -31.48 1.36
CA ILE A 677 10.57 -32.03 1.36
C ILE A 677 9.57 -30.88 1.34
N LEU A 678 8.79 -30.82 0.26
CA LEU A 678 7.87 -29.73 -0.03
C LEU A 678 6.42 -30.24 -0.04
N ASP A 679 5.51 -29.40 0.44
CA ASP A 679 4.08 -29.66 0.39
C ASP A 679 3.54 -29.52 -1.04
N LYS A 680 2.94 -30.58 -1.58
CA LYS A 680 2.13 -30.50 -2.79
C LYS A 680 0.65 -30.72 -2.47
N GLU A 681 0.00 -29.65 -2.07
CA GLU A 681 -1.44 -29.68 -1.81
C GLU A 681 -2.22 -29.70 -3.13
N THR A 682 -3.01 -30.75 -3.33
CA THR A 682 -4.02 -30.84 -4.39
C THR A 682 -5.39 -30.73 -3.76
N ILE A 683 -6.14 -29.71 -4.17
CA ILE A 683 -7.46 -29.42 -3.61
C ILE A 683 -8.50 -29.88 -4.62
N LYS A 684 -9.41 -30.75 -4.19
CA LYS A 684 -10.61 -31.17 -4.92
C LYS A 684 -11.82 -30.44 -4.36
N ILE A 685 -12.81 -30.21 -5.21
CA ILE A 685 -14.06 -29.56 -4.81
C ILE A 685 -15.11 -30.64 -4.61
N GLY A 686 -15.76 -30.65 -3.45
CA GLY A 686 -16.96 -31.44 -3.24
C GLY A 686 -18.12 -30.84 -4.04
N TRP A 687 -18.56 -31.50 -5.11
CA TRP A 687 -19.78 -31.07 -5.82
C TRP A 687 -21.01 -31.54 -5.05
N PRO A 688 -21.96 -30.64 -4.73
CA PRO A 688 -23.15 -31.00 -3.97
C PRO A 688 -24.01 -32.02 -4.74
N SER A 689 -24.41 -33.09 -4.06
CA SER A 689 -25.31 -34.11 -4.62
C SER A 689 -26.76 -33.64 -4.77
N VAL A 690 -27.13 -32.56 -4.07
CA VAL A 690 -28.47 -31.96 -4.09
C VAL A 690 -28.42 -30.62 -4.84
N LEU A 691 -29.36 -30.42 -5.78
CA LEU A 691 -29.57 -29.19 -6.54
C LEU A 691 -29.98 -28.01 -5.63
N SER A 692 -29.01 -27.42 -4.93
CA SER A 692 -29.16 -26.14 -4.27
C SER A 692 -28.37 -25.06 -5.04
N PRO A 693 -29.03 -24.01 -5.56
CA PRO A 693 -28.36 -22.99 -6.37
C PRO A 693 -27.17 -22.33 -5.65
N LYS A 694 -27.28 -22.16 -4.33
CA LYS A 694 -26.23 -21.59 -3.49
C LYS A 694 -24.99 -22.48 -3.38
N ALA A 695 -25.15 -23.81 -3.27
CA ALA A 695 -24.01 -24.71 -3.17
C ALA A 695 -23.31 -24.86 -4.53
N TYR A 696 -24.05 -24.91 -5.63
CA TYR A 696 -23.48 -24.89 -6.97
C TYR A 696 -22.70 -23.61 -7.25
N LEU A 697 -23.25 -22.45 -6.88
CA LEU A 697 -22.54 -21.18 -7.00
C LEU A 697 -21.23 -21.19 -6.19
N ARG A 698 -21.27 -21.68 -4.94
CA ARG A 698 -20.07 -21.82 -4.11
C ARG A 698 -19.02 -22.74 -4.75
N SER A 699 -19.40 -23.92 -5.23
CA SER A 699 -18.48 -24.85 -5.91
C SER A 699 -17.90 -24.25 -7.19
N TRP A 700 -18.69 -23.48 -7.95
CA TRP A 700 -18.20 -22.77 -9.13
C TRP A 700 -17.20 -21.66 -8.78
N LEU A 701 -17.47 -20.85 -7.75
CA LEU A 701 -16.52 -19.84 -7.27
C LEU A 701 -15.20 -20.47 -6.81
N LEU A 702 -15.27 -21.60 -6.09
CA LEU A 702 -14.08 -22.36 -5.69
C LEU A 702 -13.33 -22.92 -6.89
N TRP A 703 -14.04 -23.39 -7.92
CA TRP A 703 -13.44 -23.87 -9.16
C TRP A 703 -12.68 -22.76 -9.87
N THR A 704 -13.29 -21.58 -10.00
CA THR A 704 -12.64 -20.40 -10.59
C THR A 704 -11.41 -19.99 -9.79
N PHE A 705 -11.47 -20.03 -8.46
CA PHE A 705 -10.31 -19.78 -7.60
C PHE A 705 -9.18 -20.79 -7.85
N LEU A 706 -9.47 -22.09 -7.91
CA LEU A 706 -8.46 -23.13 -8.15
C LEU A 706 -7.84 -22.98 -9.54
N TRP A 707 -8.66 -22.75 -10.56
CA TRP A 707 -8.19 -22.50 -11.92
C TRP A 707 -7.26 -21.28 -11.99
N LEU A 708 -7.66 -20.18 -11.34
CA LEU A 708 -6.84 -18.96 -11.29
C LEU A 708 -5.53 -19.23 -10.54
N ARG A 709 -5.58 -19.95 -9.42
CA ARG A 709 -4.42 -20.31 -8.60
C ARG A 709 -3.42 -21.18 -9.35
N GLU A 710 -3.90 -22.15 -10.13
CA GLU A 710 -3.05 -23.04 -10.94
C GLU A 710 -2.37 -22.29 -12.08
N ASN A 711 -3.08 -21.36 -12.72
CA ASN A 711 -2.52 -20.52 -13.78
C ASN A 711 -1.64 -19.38 -13.25
N SER A 712 -1.86 -18.91 -12.02
CA SER A 712 -1.05 -17.86 -11.39
C SER A 712 0.19 -18.39 -10.67
N ARG A 713 0.27 -19.70 -10.39
CA ARG A 713 1.45 -20.29 -9.75
C ARG A 713 2.64 -20.11 -10.69
N THR A 714 3.59 -19.26 -10.29
CA THR A 714 4.97 -19.47 -10.70
C THR A 714 5.30 -20.91 -10.31
N LYS A 715 5.55 -21.77 -11.30
CA LYS A 715 6.01 -23.13 -11.05
C LYS A 715 7.21 -23.03 -10.10
N LEU A 716 7.39 -24.02 -9.23
CA LEU A 716 8.53 -24.14 -8.30
C LEU A 716 9.93 -24.03 -8.95
N ALA A 717 10.01 -23.78 -10.27
CA ALA A 717 11.19 -23.42 -11.05
C ALA A 717 11.96 -22.18 -10.55
N ASP A 718 11.42 -21.38 -9.61
CA ASP A 718 12.15 -20.28 -8.96
C ASP A 718 12.95 -20.72 -7.72
N LEU A 719 12.82 -21.97 -7.25
CA LEU A 719 13.73 -22.52 -6.24
C LEU A 719 15.01 -22.98 -6.94
N ASP A 720 16.13 -22.28 -6.72
CA ASP A 720 17.46 -22.67 -7.19
C ASP A 720 18.01 -23.89 -6.40
N ILE A 721 17.23 -24.98 -6.42
CA ILE A 721 17.49 -26.25 -5.76
C ILE A 721 17.48 -27.32 -6.84
N ASP A 722 18.52 -28.16 -6.87
CA ASP A 722 18.58 -29.26 -7.82
C ASP A 722 17.34 -30.18 -7.70
N ALA A 723 16.69 -30.45 -8.82
CA ALA A 723 15.41 -31.17 -8.87
C ALA A 723 15.51 -32.63 -8.37
N ASP A 724 16.71 -33.22 -8.37
CA ASP A 724 17.02 -34.55 -7.86
C ASP A 724 17.01 -34.63 -6.32
N LYS A 725 17.12 -33.49 -5.63
CA LYS A 725 17.10 -33.39 -4.15
C LYS A 725 15.73 -33.00 -3.59
N VAL A 726 14.73 -32.81 -4.45
CA VAL A 726 13.40 -32.34 -4.05
C VAL A 726 12.39 -33.50 -4.06
N VAL A 727 11.69 -33.67 -2.93
CA VAL A 727 10.57 -34.60 -2.80
C VAL A 727 9.30 -33.82 -2.48
N GLU A 728 8.33 -33.88 -3.38
CA GLU A 728 7.00 -33.30 -3.18
C GLU A 728 6.07 -34.32 -2.51
N VAL A 729 5.68 -34.07 -1.27
CA VAL A 729 4.72 -34.92 -0.55
C VAL A 729 3.32 -34.40 -0.85
N GLY A 730 2.63 -35.13 -1.73
CA GLY A 730 1.26 -34.82 -2.11
C GLY A 730 0.25 -35.23 -1.05
N PHE A 731 -0.72 -34.37 -0.76
CA PHE A 731 -1.95 -34.74 -0.06
C PHE A 731 -3.17 -34.12 -0.75
N ILE A 732 -4.28 -34.83 -0.67
CA ILE A 732 -5.56 -34.41 -1.27
C ILE A 732 -6.40 -33.80 -0.17
N LYS A 733 -6.97 -32.62 -0.44
CA LYS A 733 -8.00 -32.02 0.40
C LYS A 733 -9.28 -31.84 -0.37
N GLU A 734 -10.41 -31.95 0.32
CA GLU A 734 -11.72 -31.61 -0.22
C GLU A 734 -12.20 -30.28 0.38
N LEU A 735 -12.64 -29.36 -0.48
CA LEU A 735 -13.23 -28.06 -0.12
C LEU A 735 -14.75 -28.05 -0.24
#